data_AF-W2X6T8-F1
#
_entry.id   AF-W2X6T8-F1
#
_cell.length_a   1.000
_cell.length_b   1.000
_cell.length_c   1.000
_cell.angle_alpha   90.00
_cell.angle_beta   90.00
_cell.angle_gamma   90.00
#
_symmetry.space_group_name_H-M   'P 1'
#
loop_
_entity.id
_entity.type
_entity.pdbx_description
1 polymer ?
#
loop_
_entity_poly.entity_id
_entity_poly.type
_entity_poly.pdbx_seq_one_letter_code
_entity_poly.pdbx_strand_id
1 'polypeptide(L)'
;MNWKLRVLLDAVVLLLLLALDARDLWFKTRWLGPSDAFAFTTKNSVLLLDPHPADEKRSSESLTGWRVFHDTCSELRALTGNIKSGNIHSHYLHVLAANCSAPDGLTEEMAPQLSPMVLTSDIRVDAMAWAACKLLYVSRRPPLCQDAMVTSFLHKYRLGSPQVSSAMMAPPMSGAERELRALLDVIGKSVPLSRVVCVGGVEIDQQPEQEPLRWIFGCASPDVPGKSAAFVGHVATGFAALQTDKARLTADEVDVLGMRFIFRQNAVRSYKYLPSSSGVRGRLEVSTALNLSCSGFLYNVMILVDVVLLIMHTWTSVELLERLVLPPLLRTPTKQEMRDLVKGEGRTTLFACSLIHSSPVAMLTVVSALLSWMLLLPHTAVWELSGDETSLSFAWIHTLLSGLRVWVLLLLSVHYLWGLFVFIDEGRAYMLATRTFVSSSELVAAVVVAGCLLRSRLLSILPMKHDMERQRIVDNAAFPGRSAISNAFEDRMHMLPSRVQSSVLWMIYAPLIELLFLSLFFVTIGLAARYLLHEYRRRRAKQAVTAADGGSVAGFSSAQAAMAGYKRLPLEELLDVPIRAKHIVRSGGIGGLEKTIGDEQFLWPVQYLLHGVLLENDRYLSTRRGFYRVLPIQECMDSNTGQQRNEAPVEETNGSPKRRRYTASVFN
;
A
#
# COMPACT_ATOMS: atom_id res chain seq x y z
N MET A 1 -19.60 -16.85 -30.41
CA MET A 1 -19.41 -16.49 -28.99
C MET A 1 -20.65 -15.73 -28.54
N ASN A 2 -21.47 -16.32 -27.66
CA ASN A 2 -22.81 -15.82 -27.34
C ASN A 2 -22.74 -14.43 -26.69
N TRP A 3 -23.41 -13.43 -27.27
CA TRP A 3 -23.45 -12.05 -26.76
C TRP A 3 -23.85 -11.98 -25.28
N LYS A 4 -24.71 -12.90 -24.81
CA LYS A 4 -25.07 -13.06 -23.39
C LYS A 4 -23.85 -13.32 -22.49
N LEU A 5 -22.88 -14.12 -22.95
CA LEU A 5 -21.66 -14.41 -22.21
C LEU A 5 -20.79 -13.16 -22.06
N ARG A 6 -20.72 -12.30 -23.09
CA ARG A 6 -19.99 -11.03 -23.01
C ARG A 6 -20.65 -10.05 -22.02
N VAL A 7 -21.96 -9.90 -22.10
CA VAL A 7 -22.72 -9.04 -21.17
C VAL A 7 -22.58 -9.53 -19.71
N LEU A 8 -22.57 -10.86 -19.50
CA LEU A 8 -22.35 -11.44 -18.18
C LEU A 8 -20.91 -11.22 -17.68
N LEU A 9 -19.91 -11.34 -18.56
CA LEU A 9 -18.52 -11.05 -18.24
C LEU A 9 -18.32 -9.57 -17.88
N ASP A 10 -18.97 -8.65 -18.59
CA ASP A 10 -18.96 -7.22 -18.30
C ASP A 10 -19.56 -6.90 -16.91
N ALA A 11 -20.67 -7.56 -16.55
CA ALA A 11 -21.26 -7.44 -15.21
C ALA A 11 -20.33 -7.99 -14.12
N VAL A 12 -19.65 -9.11 -14.37
CA VAL A 12 -18.66 -9.69 -13.46
C VAL A 12 -17.46 -8.74 -13.27
N VAL A 13 -16.95 -8.13 -14.33
CA VAL A 13 -15.85 -7.15 -14.25
C VAL A 13 -16.24 -5.94 -13.40
N LEU A 14 -17.46 -5.41 -13.59
CA LEU A 14 -17.96 -4.29 -12.79
C LEU A 14 -18.11 -4.65 -11.31
N LEU A 15 -18.61 -5.86 -11.01
CA LEU A 15 -18.68 -6.37 -9.63
C LEU A 15 -17.29 -6.56 -9.01
N LEU A 16 -16.31 -7.04 -9.78
CA LEU A 16 -14.94 -7.20 -9.32
C LEU A 16 -14.28 -5.85 -8.99
N LEU A 17 -14.49 -4.81 -9.80
CA LEU A 17 -13.98 -3.46 -9.52
C LEU A 17 -14.58 -2.90 -8.22
N LEU A 18 -15.90 -3.01 -8.04
CA LEU A 18 -16.55 -2.61 -6.79
C LEU A 18 -16.09 -3.44 -5.58
N ALA A 19 -15.85 -4.74 -5.78
CA ALA A 19 -15.35 -5.61 -4.73
C ALA A 19 -13.91 -5.24 -4.33
N LEU A 20 -13.08 -4.76 -5.25
CA LEU A 20 -11.74 -4.24 -4.92
C LEU A 20 -11.82 -2.97 -4.07
N ASP A 21 -12.71 -2.05 -4.40
CA ASP A 21 -12.92 -0.82 -3.61
C ASP A 21 -13.48 -1.13 -2.22
N ALA A 22 -14.49 -2.00 -2.14
CA ALA A 22 -15.06 -2.44 -0.86
C ALA A 22 -14.06 -3.22 0.00
N ARG A 23 -13.25 -4.08 -0.63
CA ARG A 23 -12.18 -4.81 0.05
C ARG A 23 -11.17 -3.86 0.68
N ASP A 24 -10.73 -2.85 -0.05
CA ASP A 24 -9.74 -1.90 0.49
C ASP A 24 -10.30 -1.12 1.69
N LEU A 25 -11.54 -0.63 1.58
CA LEU A 25 -12.21 0.03 2.70
C LEU A 25 -12.31 -0.92 3.90
N TRP A 26 -12.65 -2.19 3.68
CA TRP A 26 -12.69 -3.22 4.71
C TRP A 26 -11.33 -3.44 5.39
N PHE A 27 -10.22 -3.37 4.66
CA PHE A 27 -8.89 -3.48 5.26
C PHE A 27 -8.50 -2.24 6.05
N LYS A 28 -8.82 -1.04 5.53
CA LYS A 28 -8.63 0.21 6.27
C LYS A 28 -9.42 0.21 7.57
N THR A 29 -10.66 -0.28 7.57
CA THR A 29 -11.44 -0.38 8.82
C THR A 29 -10.90 -1.43 9.77
N ARG A 30 -10.25 -2.50 9.29
CA ARG A 30 -9.58 -3.49 10.16
C ARG A 30 -8.31 -2.97 10.83
N TRP A 31 -7.64 -1.99 10.24
CA TRP A 31 -6.50 -1.30 10.86
C TRP A 31 -6.92 -0.07 11.66
N LEU A 32 -8.22 0.27 11.64
CA LEU A 32 -8.76 1.37 12.40
C LEU A 32 -8.84 1.01 13.88
N GLY A 33 -8.06 1.74 14.68
CA GLY A 33 -8.34 1.88 16.10
C GLY A 33 -7.35 1.18 17.04
N PRO A 34 -7.57 1.37 18.35
CA PRO A 34 -6.67 0.95 19.43
C PRO A 34 -6.80 -0.54 19.80
N SER A 35 -7.70 -1.28 19.17
CA SER A 35 -7.93 -2.69 19.48
C SER A 35 -6.75 -3.53 19.00
N ASP A 36 -6.05 -4.15 19.93
CA ASP A 36 -5.01 -5.11 19.61
C ASP A 36 -5.62 -6.38 19.00
N ALA A 37 -5.84 -6.35 17.68
CA ALA A 37 -6.52 -7.43 16.95
C ALA A 37 -5.62 -8.64 16.68
N PHE A 38 -4.30 -8.46 16.75
CA PHE A 38 -3.28 -9.51 16.55
C PHE A 38 -3.55 -10.44 15.36
N ALA A 39 -4.03 -9.88 14.24
CA ALA A 39 -4.59 -10.64 13.13
C ALA A 39 -3.56 -11.46 12.33
N PHE A 40 -2.26 -11.17 12.48
CA PHE A 40 -1.19 -11.86 11.74
C PHE A 40 -0.34 -12.67 12.69
N THR A 41 -0.25 -13.99 12.48
CA THR A 41 0.55 -14.87 13.33
C THR A 41 1.61 -15.58 12.49
N THR A 42 2.80 -15.71 13.06
CA THR A 42 3.90 -16.48 12.47
C THR A 42 4.46 -17.44 13.50
N LYS A 43 4.92 -18.60 13.03
CA LYS A 43 5.48 -19.65 13.88
C LYS A 43 6.88 -19.96 13.40
N ASN A 44 7.86 -19.61 14.22
CA ASN A 44 9.25 -19.94 13.99
C ASN A 44 9.66 -21.02 14.98
N SER A 45 10.55 -21.91 14.56
CA SER A 45 11.11 -22.90 15.45
C SER A 45 12.62 -22.75 15.51
N VAL A 46 13.15 -22.78 16.71
CA VAL A 46 14.56 -22.54 16.98
C VAL A 46 15.15 -23.78 17.66
N LEU A 47 16.32 -24.22 17.19
CA LEU A 47 17.04 -25.35 17.76
C LEU A 47 17.97 -24.85 18.87
N LEU A 48 17.96 -25.48 20.05
CA LEU A 48 18.72 -25.01 21.22
C LEU A 48 20.18 -25.49 21.28
N LEU A 49 20.54 -26.55 20.54
CA LEU A 49 21.93 -27.03 20.42
C LEU A 49 22.30 -27.22 18.95
N ASP A 50 22.90 -26.21 18.32
CA ASP A 50 23.64 -26.40 17.07
C ASP A 50 25.12 -26.70 17.37
N PRO A 51 25.70 -27.76 16.78
CA PRO A 51 27.12 -28.07 16.89
C PRO A 51 27.87 -27.19 15.89
N HIS A 52 28.04 -25.91 16.20
CA HIS A 52 29.11 -25.11 15.58
C HIS A 52 30.17 -24.81 16.64
N PRO A 53 31.46 -24.84 16.25
CA PRO A 53 32.54 -24.57 17.19
C PRO A 53 32.30 -23.21 17.83
N ALA A 54 32.66 -23.07 19.10
CA ALA A 54 32.59 -21.81 19.82
C ALA A 54 33.24 -20.73 18.94
N ASP A 55 32.42 -19.85 18.34
CA ASP A 55 32.92 -18.70 17.61
C ASP A 55 33.84 -17.96 18.57
N GLU A 56 35.12 -17.87 18.18
CA GLU A 56 36.18 -17.29 18.97
C GLU A 56 35.76 -15.90 19.46
N LYS A 57 35.81 -15.70 20.78
CA LYS A 57 35.60 -14.41 21.42
C LYS A 57 36.47 -13.34 20.74
N ARG A 58 35.83 -12.32 20.17
CA ARG A 58 35.86 -10.91 20.67
C ARG A 58 34.97 -10.02 19.80
N SER A 59 33.78 -9.70 20.31
CA SER A 59 32.87 -8.67 19.81
C SER A 59 33.31 -7.25 20.26
N SER A 60 34.61 -6.97 20.33
CA SER A 60 35.12 -5.66 20.78
C SER A 60 34.74 -4.51 19.84
N GLU A 61 34.27 -4.83 18.63
CA GLU A 61 33.84 -3.87 17.61
C GLU A 61 32.36 -3.50 17.70
N SER A 62 31.54 -4.24 18.47
CA SER A 62 30.12 -3.88 18.64
C SER A 62 29.99 -2.57 19.41
N LEU A 63 29.21 -1.64 18.84
CA LEU A 63 28.92 -0.32 19.40
C LEU A 63 27.57 -0.29 20.15
N THR A 64 26.95 -1.46 20.36
CA THR A 64 25.62 -1.59 20.98
C THR A 64 25.71 -2.33 22.31
N GLY A 65 24.61 -2.35 23.06
CA GLY A 65 24.48 -3.09 24.31
C GLY A 65 24.78 -4.59 24.22
N TRP A 66 24.81 -5.17 23.01
CA TRP A 66 25.23 -6.56 22.80
C TRP A 66 26.64 -6.84 23.30
N ARG A 67 27.55 -5.88 23.18
CA ARG A 67 28.91 -5.98 23.73
C ARG A 67 28.90 -6.29 25.24
N VAL A 68 28.06 -5.58 25.99
CA VAL A 68 27.98 -5.74 27.45
C VAL A 68 27.28 -7.05 27.83
N PHE A 69 26.34 -7.55 27.02
CA PHE A 69 25.80 -8.89 27.21
C PHE A 69 26.85 -9.99 27.02
N HIS A 70 27.77 -9.84 26.05
CA HIS A 70 28.91 -10.75 25.87
C HIS A 70 29.89 -10.72 27.07
N ASP A 71 30.03 -9.56 27.72
CA ASP A 71 30.86 -9.43 28.92
C ASP A 71 30.17 -9.99 30.18
N THR A 72 28.83 -9.97 30.23
CA THR A 72 28.03 -10.37 31.41
C THR A 72 27.68 -11.86 31.42
N CYS A 73 27.50 -12.48 30.26
CA CYS A 73 27.15 -13.88 30.09
C CYS A 73 28.34 -14.66 29.51
N SER A 74 28.75 -15.75 30.16
CA SER A 74 29.91 -16.51 29.67
C SER A 74 29.62 -17.26 28.37
N GLU A 75 28.36 -17.62 28.13
CA GLU A 75 27.88 -18.22 26.88
C GLU A 75 26.75 -17.38 26.29
N LEU A 76 27.03 -16.68 25.19
CA LEU A 76 26.04 -15.94 24.41
C LEU A 76 26.15 -16.36 22.95
N ARG A 77 25.14 -17.07 22.42
CA ARG A 77 25.19 -17.63 21.05
C ARG A 77 23.90 -17.39 20.30
N ALA A 78 24.04 -17.01 19.04
CA ALA A 78 22.92 -16.85 18.14
C ALA A 78 22.32 -18.22 17.78
N LEU A 79 21.02 -18.38 17.96
CA LEU A 79 20.32 -19.61 17.60
C LEU A 79 19.92 -19.59 16.13
N THR A 80 20.11 -20.71 15.44
CA THR A 80 19.81 -20.86 14.02
C THR A 80 18.39 -21.40 13.84
N GLY A 81 17.60 -20.73 13.00
CA GLY A 81 16.35 -21.29 12.48
C GLY A 81 16.64 -22.35 11.41
N ASN A 82 15.64 -23.13 11.03
CA ASN A 82 15.77 -24.21 10.04
C ASN A 82 16.36 -23.67 8.72
N ILE A 83 17.58 -24.11 8.37
CA ILE A 83 18.52 -23.59 7.35
C ILE A 83 18.03 -23.74 5.88
N LYS A 84 16.71 -23.89 5.64
CA LYS A 84 16.17 -24.09 4.29
C LYS A 84 15.89 -22.80 3.49
N SER A 85 15.93 -21.62 4.11
CA SER A 85 15.89 -20.35 3.38
C SER A 85 17.28 -19.71 3.42
N GLY A 86 18.00 -19.82 2.30
CA GLY A 86 19.32 -19.22 2.11
C GLY A 86 19.27 -17.71 1.86
N ASN A 87 18.20 -17.01 2.25
CA ASN A 87 18.09 -15.58 2.06
C ASN A 87 18.26 -14.79 3.36
N ILE A 88 19.16 -13.82 3.25
CA ILE A 88 19.57 -12.78 4.19
C ILE A 88 18.36 -11.87 4.45
N HIS A 89 17.36 -12.33 5.19
CA HIS A 89 16.31 -11.46 5.69
C HIS A 89 16.52 -11.28 7.18
N SER A 90 16.76 -10.03 7.54
CA SER A 90 17.11 -9.59 8.88
C SER A 90 15.90 -9.77 9.79
N HIS A 91 15.82 -10.91 10.47
CA HIS A 91 14.86 -11.13 11.55
C HIS A 91 15.52 -10.80 12.89
N TYR A 92 14.70 -10.51 13.91
CA TYR A 92 15.21 -10.41 15.27
C TYR A 92 15.85 -11.74 15.66
N LEU A 93 17.13 -11.68 15.96
CA LEU A 93 17.93 -12.84 16.28
C LEU A 93 17.50 -13.40 17.64
N HIS A 94 17.24 -14.71 17.68
CA HIS A 94 17.08 -15.44 18.92
C HIS A 94 18.46 -15.82 19.44
N VAL A 95 18.75 -15.55 20.70
CA VAL A 95 20.07 -15.76 21.31
C VAL A 95 19.91 -16.60 22.55
N LEU A 96 20.72 -17.64 22.69
CA LEU A 96 20.85 -18.41 23.93
C LEU A 96 21.87 -17.70 24.81
N ALA A 97 21.48 -17.37 26.04
CA ALA A 97 22.36 -16.83 27.06
C ALA A 97 22.39 -17.79 28.25
N ALA A 98 23.59 -18.20 28.66
CA ALA A 98 23.81 -19.06 29.82
C ALA A 98 24.94 -18.52 30.70
N ASN A 99 24.92 -18.91 31.98
CA ASN A 99 25.88 -18.46 33.00
C ASN A 99 26.00 -16.92 33.04
N CYS A 100 24.86 -16.24 33.07
CA CYS A 100 24.80 -14.79 33.21
C CYS A 100 24.82 -14.41 34.68
N SER A 101 25.64 -13.42 35.03
CA SER A 101 25.68 -12.84 36.38
C SER A 101 24.76 -11.62 36.48
N ALA A 102 23.95 -11.53 37.53
CA ALA A 102 23.22 -10.30 37.83
C ALA A 102 24.15 -9.28 38.53
N PRO A 103 23.94 -7.98 38.32
CA PRO A 103 24.65 -6.95 39.08
C PRO A 103 24.07 -6.92 40.49
N ASP A 104 24.62 -7.74 41.40
CA ASP A 104 24.68 -7.49 42.85
C ASP A 104 25.05 -8.78 43.57
N GLY A 105 26.36 -9.05 43.65
CA GLY A 105 26.96 -9.74 44.79
C GLY A 105 27.91 -8.76 45.46
N LEU A 106 27.86 -8.64 46.79
CA LEU A 106 28.87 -7.87 47.56
C LEU A 106 30.29 -8.45 47.34
N THR A 107 30.38 -9.67 46.83
CA THR A 107 31.56 -10.38 46.32
C THR A 107 31.20 -11.11 45.01
N GLU A 108 32.18 -11.41 44.14
CA GLU A 108 31.95 -12.14 42.88
C GLU A 108 31.33 -13.54 43.08
N GLU A 109 31.49 -14.12 44.27
CA GLU A 109 30.94 -15.44 44.66
C GLU A 109 29.44 -15.41 45.02
N MET A 110 28.86 -14.22 45.26
CA MET A 110 27.45 -14.05 45.67
C MET A 110 26.53 -13.56 44.54
N ALA A 111 27.04 -13.41 43.31
CA ALA A 111 26.22 -13.01 42.18
C ALA A 111 25.23 -14.14 41.83
N PRO A 112 23.90 -13.92 41.86
CA PRO A 112 22.95 -14.95 41.50
C PRO A 112 23.15 -15.35 40.04
N GLN A 113 23.37 -16.63 39.80
CA GLN A 113 23.46 -17.21 38.47
C GLN A 113 22.05 -17.44 37.93
N LEU A 114 21.74 -16.85 36.77
CA LEU A 114 20.48 -17.06 36.09
C LEU A 114 20.50 -18.40 35.33
N SER A 115 19.36 -19.10 35.31
CA SER A 115 19.15 -20.27 34.45
C SER A 115 19.36 -19.90 32.96
N PRO A 116 19.71 -20.87 32.10
CA PRO A 116 19.84 -20.64 30.67
C PRO A 116 18.55 -20.03 30.09
N MET A 117 18.69 -18.98 29.28
CA MET A 117 17.54 -18.22 28.76
C MET A 117 17.65 -17.99 27.26
N VAL A 118 16.49 -17.91 26.59
CA VAL A 118 16.41 -17.49 25.18
C VAL A 118 15.95 -16.06 25.11
N LEU A 119 16.81 -15.21 24.59
CA LEU A 119 16.66 -13.76 24.52
C LEU A 119 16.47 -13.29 23.08
N THR A 120 15.83 -12.14 22.96
CA THR A 120 15.50 -11.47 21.69
C THR A 120 15.41 -9.97 21.93
N SER A 121 16.03 -9.17 21.06
CA SER A 121 16.22 -7.73 21.26
C SER A 121 15.14 -6.83 20.63
N ASP A 122 13.89 -7.24 20.75
CA ASP A 122 12.75 -6.56 20.12
C ASP A 122 11.92 -5.71 21.09
N ILE A 123 12.41 -5.45 22.29
CA ILE A 123 11.73 -4.57 23.26
C ILE A 123 12.44 -3.22 23.29
N ARG A 124 11.67 -2.14 23.39
CA ARG A 124 12.21 -0.79 23.46
C ARG A 124 12.54 -0.37 24.89
N VAL A 125 13.55 0.49 24.99
CA VAL A 125 14.04 1.07 26.25
C VAL A 125 12.95 1.84 27.00
N ASP A 126 12.13 2.63 26.28
CA ASP A 126 11.05 3.41 26.85
C ASP A 126 9.92 2.54 27.43
N ALA A 127 9.61 1.41 26.79
CA ALA A 127 8.68 0.40 27.33
C ALA A 127 9.22 -0.24 28.62
N MET A 128 10.53 -0.54 28.67
CA MET A 128 11.18 -1.10 29.86
C MET A 128 11.17 -0.11 31.03
N ALA A 129 11.55 1.14 30.77
CA ALA A 129 11.54 2.21 31.78
C ALA A 129 10.12 2.48 32.28
N TRP A 130 9.13 2.57 31.39
CA TRP A 130 7.74 2.79 31.76
C TRP A 130 7.19 1.69 32.66
N ALA A 131 7.42 0.42 32.32
CA ALA A 131 6.97 -0.72 33.12
C ALA A 131 7.63 -0.71 34.51
N ALA A 132 8.95 -0.47 34.58
CA ALA A 132 9.66 -0.43 35.86
C ALA A 132 9.18 0.72 36.75
N CYS A 133 8.99 1.91 36.18
CA CYS A 133 8.45 3.06 36.91
C CYS A 133 7.01 2.83 37.42
N LYS A 134 6.19 2.08 36.66
CA LYS A 134 4.80 1.78 37.07
C LYS A 134 4.72 0.83 38.25
N LEU A 135 5.63 -0.13 38.38
CA LEU A 135 5.67 -1.08 39.50
C LEU A 135 6.30 -0.52 40.78
N LEU A 136 6.90 0.68 40.71
CA LEU A 136 7.45 1.38 41.87
C LEU A 136 6.45 2.35 42.50
N TYR A 137 6.45 2.39 43.83
CA TYR A 137 5.72 3.38 44.62
C TYR A 137 6.18 4.80 44.27
N VAL A 138 5.25 5.76 44.22
CA VAL A 138 5.50 7.14 43.75
C VAL A 138 6.66 7.81 44.49
N SER A 139 6.75 7.63 45.82
CA SER A 139 7.82 8.19 46.66
C SER A 139 9.21 7.59 46.44
N ARG A 140 9.30 6.49 45.69
CA ARG A 140 10.50 5.67 45.48
C ARG A 140 11.00 5.69 44.03
N ARG A 141 10.32 6.44 43.16
CA ARG A 141 10.63 6.55 41.73
C ARG A 141 11.86 7.45 41.50
N PRO A 142 12.84 7.01 40.69
CA PRO A 142 13.94 7.87 40.27
C PRO A 142 13.48 9.02 39.35
N PRO A 143 14.30 10.06 39.15
CA PRO A 143 14.00 11.20 38.27
C PRO A 143 13.59 10.80 36.85
N LEU A 144 14.22 9.77 36.28
CA LEU A 144 13.89 9.21 34.96
C LEU A 144 12.39 8.89 34.78
N CYS A 145 11.69 8.53 35.85
CA CYS A 145 10.26 8.23 35.79
C CYS A 145 9.37 9.46 35.56
N GLN A 146 9.92 10.67 35.72
CA GLN A 146 9.24 11.94 35.45
C GLN A 146 9.51 12.45 34.03
N ASP A 147 10.47 11.86 33.33
CA ASP A 147 10.83 12.28 31.97
C ASP A 147 9.71 12.01 30.98
N ALA A 148 9.74 12.77 29.87
CA ALA A 148 8.78 12.64 28.78
C ALA A 148 8.73 11.21 28.22
N MET A 149 9.87 10.50 28.18
CA MET A 149 9.97 9.11 27.72
C MET A 149 8.99 8.19 28.46
N VAL A 150 8.83 8.35 29.77
CA VAL A 150 7.97 7.50 30.62
C VAL A 150 6.57 8.07 30.74
N THR A 151 6.45 9.37 30.99
CA THR A 151 5.15 10.01 31.26
C THR A 151 4.26 10.06 30.01
N SER A 152 4.85 10.24 28.82
CA SER A 152 4.12 10.31 27.55
C SER A 152 3.97 8.95 26.86
N PHE A 153 4.55 7.87 27.40
CA PHE A 153 4.62 6.54 26.77
C PHE A 153 3.26 6.04 26.23
N LEU A 154 2.24 5.98 27.09
CA LEU A 154 0.92 5.48 26.69
C LEU A 154 0.26 6.34 25.60
N HIS A 155 0.45 7.67 25.68
CA HIS A 155 -0.07 8.60 24.68
C HIS A 155 0.65 8.44 23.33
N LYS A 156 1.99 8.35 23.35
CA LYS A 156 2.84 8.18 22.17
C LYS A 156 2.45 6.93 21.38
N TYR A 157 2.26 5.80 22.06
CA TYR A 157 1.89 4.54 21.43
C TYR A 157 0.38 4.28 21.39
N ARG A 158 -0.46 5.20 21.85
CA ARG A 158 -1.93 5.04 21.95
C ARG A 158 -2.35 3.72 22.60
N LEU A 159 -1.62 3.34 23.66
CA LEU A 159 -1.89 2.13 24.42
C LEU A 159 -2.89 2.42 25.54
N GLY A 160 -3.73 1.44 25.86
CA GLY A 160 -4.57 1.50 27.05
C GLY A 160 -3.72 1.54 28.32
N SER A 161 -4.21 2.19 29.38
CA SER A 161 -3.55 2.14 30.68
C SER A 161 -3.88 0.81 31.36
N PRO A 162 -2.91 -0.11 31.57
CA PRO A 162 -3.19 -1.32 32.32
C PRO A 162 -3.46 -1.01 33.79
N GLN A 163 -4.31 -1.83 34.41
CA GLN A 163 -4.57 -1.79 35.84
C GLN A 163 -3.43 -2.51 36.57
N VAL A 164 -2.72 -1.79 37.44
CA VAL A 164 -1.66 -2.36 38.28
C VAL A 164 -2.25 -2.62 39.66
N SER A 165 -2.33 -3.89 40.06
CA SER A 165 -2.77 -4.26 41.41
C SER A 165 -1.66 -4.05 42.44
N SER A 166 -2.03 -3.92 43.71
CA SER A 166 -1.05 -3.83 44.81
C SER A 166 -0.12 -5.03 44.88
N ALA A 167 -0.57 -6.22 44.44
CA ALA A 167 0.22 -7.43 44.39
C ALA A 167 1.33 -7.42 43.31
N MET A 168 1.17 -6.62 42.25
CA MET A 168 2.19 -6.45 41.21
C MET A 168 3.27 -5.44 41.60
N MET A 169 2.94 -4.52 42.52
CA MET A 169 3.86 -3.48 42.98
C MET A 169 5.04 -4.08 43.73
N ALA A 170 6.25 -3.58 43.47
CA ALA A 170 7.43 -4.01 44.20
C ALA A 170 7.38 -3.46 45.64
N PRO A 171 7.38 -4.32 46.67
CA PRO A 171 7.40 -3.85 48.06
C PRO A 171 8.67 -3.03 48.33
N PRO A 172 8.61 -1.97 49.15
CA PRO A 172 9.79 -1.20 49.50
C PRO A 172 10.86 -2.09 50.15
N MET A 173 12.12 -1.85 49.82
CA MET A 173 13.31 -2.57 50.24
C MET A 173 13.36 -4.05 49.84
N SER A 174 12.50 -4.49 48.92
CA SER A 174 12.48 -5.88 48.43
C SER A 174 13.51 -6.14 47.33
N GLY A 175 13.76 -7.42 47.03
CA GLY A 175 14.54 -7.83 45.85
C GLY A 175 13.91 -7.34 44.53
N ALA A 176 12.57 -7.30 44.45
CA ALA A 176 11.87 -6.76 43.28
C ALA A 176 12.15 -5.26 43.08
N GLU A 177 12.20 -4.46 44.15
CA GLU A 177 12.55 -3.03 44.04
C GLU A 177 14.00 -2.86 43.56
N ARG A 178 14.91 -3.73 44.02
CA ARG A 178 16.31 -3.74 43.58
C ARG A 178 16.45 -4.04 42.08
N GLU A 179 15.79 -5.09 41.58
CA GLU A 179 15.79 -5.42 40.14
C GLU A 179 15.32 -4.24 39.28
N LEU A 180 14.17 -3.65 39.65
CA LEU A 180 13.59 -2.53 38.91
C LEU A 180 14.49 -1.28 38.94
N ARG A 181 15.14 -1.00 40.07
CA ARG A 181 16.07 0.13 40.17
C ARG A 181 17.36 -0.11 39.39
N ALA A 182 17.91 -1.32 39.42
CA ALA A 182 19.10 -1.65 38.63
C ALA A 182 18.86 -1.42 37.14
N LEU A 183 17.68 -1.84 36.63
CA LEU A 183 17.28 -1.59 35.26
C LEU A 183 17.16 -0.08 34.95
N LEU A 184 16.48 0.67 35.82
CA LEU A 184 16.31 2.12 35.64
C LEU A 184 17.63 2.88 35.75
N ASP A 185 18.60 2.38 36.52
CA ASP A 185 19.93 2.98 36.65
C ASP A 185 20.75 2.80 35.36
N VAL A 186 20.71 1.60 34.75
CA VAL A 186 21.33 1.35 33.43
C VAL A 186 20.73 2.29 32.38
N ILE A 187 19.40 2.41 32.33
CA ILE A 187 18.73 3.28 31.36
C ILE A 187 19.03 4.76 31.64
N GLY A 188 18.93 5.19 32.90
CA GLY A 188 19.11 6.59 33.28
C GLY A 188 20.53 7.11 33.10
N LYS A 189 21.55 6.23 33.17
CA LYS A 189 22.96 6.59 32.94
C LYS A 189 23.38 6.47 31.47
N SER A 190 22.58 5.81 30.63
CA SER A 190 22.94 5.55 29.24
C SER A 190 22.68 6.75 28.33
N VAL A 191 23.72 7.24 27.66
CA VAL A 191 23.63 8.33 26.67
C VAL A 191 24.60 8.03 25.52
N PRO A 192 24.12 7.82 24.27
CA PRO A 192 22.73 7.92 23.81
C PRO A 192 21.89 6.64 24.04
N LEU A 193 20.58 6.82 24.26
CA LEU A 193 19.62 5.71 24.41
C LEU A 193 19.48 4.83 23.15
N SER A 194 19.89 5.33 21.98
CA SER A 194 19.80 4.61 20.72
C SER A 194 20.74 3.40 20.63
N ARG A 195 21.76 3.32 21.51
CA ARG A 195 22.72 2.22 21.59
C ARG A 195 22.36 1.17 22.64
N VAL A 196 21.39 1.46 23.50
CA VAL A 196 20.92 0.55 24.53
C VAL A 196 20.15 -0.58 23.86
N VAL A 197 20.52 -1.82 24.18
CA VAL A 197 19.84 -3.01 23.69
C VAL A 197 19.02 -3.59 24.83
N CYS A 198 17.71 -3.66 24.64
CA CYS A 198 16.80 -4.31 25.56
C CYS A 198 16.30 -5.62 24.97
N VAL A 199 16.34 -6.67 25.79
CA VAL A 199 16.00 -8.04 25.45
C VAL A 199 14.80 -8.51 26.27
N GLY A 200 13.94 -9.32 25.65
CA GLY A 200 12.92 -10.10 26.33
C GLY A 200 13.04 -11.56 25.95
N GLY A 201 12.62 -12.44 26.85
CA GLY A 201 12.83 -13.86 26.68
C GLY A 201 12.20 -14.71 27.77
N VAL A 202 12.60 -15.98 27.76
CA VAL A 202 12.16 -16.97 28.75
C VAL A 202 13.34 -17.75 29.31
N GLU A 203 13.27 -18.07 30.60
CA GLU A 203 14.19 -19.00 31.26
C GLU A 203 13.81 -20.44 30.90
N ILE A 204 14.81 -21.26 30.59
CA ILE A 204 14.67 -22.69 30.33
C ILE A 204 15.09 -23.42 31.60
N ASP A 205 14.12 -23.87 32.39
CA ASP A 205 14.40 -24.81 33.47
C ASP A 205 14.53 -26.24 32.94
N GLN A 206 15.43 -27.00 33.54
CA GLN A 206 15.68 -28.40 33.18
C GLN A 206 14.53 -29.34 33.60
N GLN A 207 13.52 -28.84 34.34
CA GLN A 207 12.35 -29.62 34.76
C GLN A 207 11.23 -29.50 33.71
N PRO A 208 10.87 -30.60 33.02
CA PRO A 208 9.93 -30.59 31.89
C PRO A 208 8.45 -30.36 32.26
N GLU A 209 8.10 -30.22 33.54
CA GLU A 209 6.71 -30.20 34.02
C GLU A 209 6.14 -28.81 34.35
N GLN A 210 6.95 -27.73 34.32
CA GLN A 210 6.48 -26.37 34.62
C GLN A 210 6.19 -25.58 33.33
N GLU A 211 5.02 -25.82 32.73
CA GLU A 211 4.36 -24.79 31.93
C GLU A 211 3.52 -23.90 32.86
N PRO A 212 3.58 -22.56 32.75
CA PRO A 212 4.26 -21.76 31.72
C PRO A 212 5.74 -21.42 32.04
N LEU A 213 6.55 -21.29 30.99
CA LEU A 213 7.93 -20.80 31.09
C LEU A 213 7.99 -19.40 31.73
N ARG A 214 9.02 -19.16 32.53
CA ARG A 214 9.22 -17.89 33.22
C ARG A 214 9.78 -16.83 32.28
N TRP A 215 9.17 -15.64 32.28
CA TRP A 215 9.62 -14.51 31.49
C TRP A 215 10.74 -13.73 32.16
N ILE A 216 11.77 -13.39 31.39
CA ILE A 216 12.88 -12.54 31.82
C ILE A 216 13.13 -11.44 30.80
N PHE A 217 13.53 -10.29 31.30
CA PHE A 217 13.81 -9.09 30.53
C PHE A 217 15.16 -8.52 30.96
N GLY A 218 15.85 -7.83 30.06
CA GLY A 218 17.07 -7.14 30.43
C GLY A 218 17.40 -6.00 29.51
N CYS A 219 18.23 -5.07 29.96
CA CYS A 219 18.80 -4.02 29.12
C CYS A 219 20.28 -3.87 29.42
N ALA A 220 21.06 -3.57 28.38
CA ALA A 220 22.48 -3.31 28.48
C ALA A 220 22.85 -2.08 27.65
N SER A 221 23.79 -1.29 28.19
CA SER A 221 24.32 -0.10 27.52
C SER A 221 25.84 -0.17 27.47
N PRO A 222 26.47 0.09 26.31
CA PRO A 222 27.92 0.10 26.19
C PRO A 222 28.58 1.35 26.80
N ASP A 223 27.81 2.41 27.05
CA ASP A 223 28.31 3.72 27.44
C ASP A 223 28.33 3.93 28.97
N VAL A 224 27.86 2.95 29.75
CA VAL A 224 27.82 3.03 31.22
C VAL A 224 29.07 2.36 31.81
N PRO A 225 29.79 3.01 32.74
CA PRO A 225 30.99 2.42 33.36
C PRO A 225 30.62 1.27 34.31
N GLY A 226 31.18 0.06 34.08
CA GLY A 226 30.99 -1.14 34.92
C GLY A 226 30.36 -2.34 34.17
N LYS A 227 29.96 -3.40 34.91
CA LYS A 227 29.18 -4.54 34.39
C LYS A 227 27.70 -4.14 34.23
N SER A 228 27.37 -3.25 33.29
CA SER A 228 26.06 -2.58 33.22
C SER A 228 25.06 -3.26 32.27
N ALA A 229 24.80 -4.55 32.52
CA ALA A 229 23.59 -5.22 32.08
C ALA A 229 22.72 -5.50 33.31
N ALA A 230 21.43 -5.20 33.22
CA ALA A 230 20.47 -5.46 34.29
C ALA A 230 19.37 -6.40 33.78
N PHE A 231 18.97 -7.35 34.62
CA PHE A 231 17.89 -8.29 34.35
C PHE A 231 16.73 -8.09 35.34
N VAL A 232 15.50 -8.29 34.87
CA VAL A 232 14.25 -8.12 35.62
C VAL A 232 13.30 -9.26 35.27
N GLY A 233 12.58 -9.77 36.28
CA GLY A 233 11.59 -10.85 36.12
C GLY A 233 11.90 -12.06 37.02
N HIS A 234 13.09 -12.10 37.61
CA HIS A 234 13.50 -13.14 38.56
C HIS A 234 12.91 -12.93 39.98
N VAL A 235 12.55 -11.71 40.36
CA VAL A 235 11.75 -11.43 41.56
C VAL A 235 10.55 -10.57 41.21
N ALA A 236 10.71 -9.59 40.31
CA ALA A 236 9.62 -8.72 39.84
C ALA A 236 8.75 -9.39 38.76
N THR A 237 8.05 -10.48 39.08
CA THR A 237 7.23 -11.25 38.11
C THR A 237 6.10 -10.45 37.49
N GLY A 238 5.57 -9.42 38.18
CA GLY A 238 4.57 -8.49 37.66
C GLY A 238 5.04 -7.67 36.45
N PHE A 239 6.35 -7.61 36.20
CA PHE A 239 6.93 -6.90 35.05
C PHE A 239 6.52 -7.52 33.71
N ALA A 240 6.39 -8.85 33.65
CA ALA A 240 5.98 -9.55 32.44
C ALA A 240 4.59 -9.12 31.97
N ALA A 241 3.64 -8.94 32.90
CA ALA A 241 2.28 -8.52 32.59
C ALA A 241 2.23 -7.13 31.92
N LEU A 242 3.16 -6.24 32.26
CA LEU A 242 3.28 -4.91 31.65
C LEU A 242 4.07 -4.92 30.33
N GLN A 243 4.81 -5.97 30.02
CA GLN A 243 5.53 -6.11 28.73
C GLN A 243 4.78 -6.97 27.71
N THR A 244 3.75 -7.71 28.14
CA THR A 244 2.79 -8.36 27.24
C THR A 244 2.27 -7.32 26.26
N ASP A 245 2.30 -7.62 24.96
CA ASP A 245 1.96 -6.75 23.81
C ASP A 245 3.00 -5.72 23.33
N LYS A 246 4.18 -5.63 23.96
CA LYS A 246 5.19 -4.57 23.67
C LYS A 246 6.40 -5.04 22.87
N ALA A 247 6.39 -6.28 22.40
CA ALA A 247 7.44 -6.76 21.50
C ALA A 247 7.32 -6.07 20.13
N ARG A 248 8.44 -5.82 19.47
CA ARG A 248 8.54 -5.12 18.17
C ARG A 248 7.79 -3.78 18.13
N LEU A 249 7.63 -3.12 19.27
CA LEU A 249 6.89 -1.86 19.36
C LEU A 249 7.55 -0.80 18.48
N THR A 250 6.84 -0.23 17.51
CA THR A 250 7.26 0.98 16.78
C THR A 250 6.08 1.93 16.64
N ALA A 251 6.39 3.23 16.55
CA ALA A 251 5.39 4.27 16.32
C ALA A 251 5.94 5.24 15.28
N ASP A 252 5.32 5.18 14.11
CA ASP A 252 5.63 5.95 12.94
C ASP A 252 4.66 7.11 12.83
N GLU A 253 5.16 8.34 12.93
CA GLU A 253 4.37 9.56 12.74
C GLU A 253 4.77 10.20 11.41
N VAL A 254 3.78 10.48 10.57
CA VAL A 254 3.95 11.18 9.28
C VAL A 254 3.01 12.36 9.28
N ASP A 255 3.54 13.55 9.08
CA ASP A 255 2.76 14.79 8.99
C ASP A 255 2.70 15.26 7.53
N VAL A 256 1.50 15.45 7.00
CA VAL A 256 1.26 16.00 5.68
C VAL A 256 0.34 17.21 5.82
N LEU A 257 0.84 18.41 5.53
CA LEU A 257 0.08 19.67 5.62
C LEU A 257 -0.54 19.92 7.01
N GLY A 258 0.11 19.49 8.09
CA GLY A 258 -0.40 19.62 9.47
C GLY A 258 -1.39 18.53 9.87
N MET A 259 -1.69 17.59 8.98
CA MET A 259 -2.53 16.42 9.26
C MET A 259 -1.65 15.20 9.53
N ARG A 260 -1.85 14.61 10.70
CA ARG A 260 -1.02 13.49 11.16
C ARG A 260 -1.59 12.14 10.79
N PHE A 261 -0.72 11.28 10.26
CA PHE A 261 -0.90 9.83 10.11
C PHE A 261 0.04 9.13 11.08
N ILE A 262 -0.53 8.26 11.92
CA ILE A 262 0.21 7.48 12.92
C ILE A 262 0.02 6.00 12.61
N PHE A 263 1.13 5.31 12.46
CA PHE A 263 1.19 3.86 12.27
C PHE A 263 1.92 3.24 13.47
N ARG A 264 1.29 2.28 14.13
CA ARG A 264 1.86 1.54 15.25
C ARG A 264 2.00 0.07 14.88
N GLN A 265 3.16 -0.48 15.18
CA GLN A 265 3.43 -1.91 15.15
C GLN A 265 3.66 -2.39 16.58
N ASN A 266 3.03 -3.49 16.98
CA ASN A 266 3.33 -4.16 18.25
C ASN A 266 3.04 -5.66 18.13
N ALA A 267 3.63 -6.48 19.01
CA ALA A 267 3.55 -7.92 18.92
C ALA A 267 3.43 -8.60 20.29
N VAL A 268 2.75 -9.74 20.29
CA VAL A 268 2.73 -10.70 21.39
C VAL A 268 3.54 -11.91 20.98
N ARG A 269 4.33 -12.44 21.90
CA ARG A 269 5.10 -13.66 21.71
C ARG A 269 4.67 -14.71 22.69
N SER A 270 4.66 -15.95 22.24
CA SER A 270 4.53 -17.10 23.12
C SER A 270 5.58 -18.14 22.76
N TYR A 271 6.15 -18.72 23.80
CA TYR A 271 7.21 -19.71 23.72
C TYR A 271 6.64 -21.05 24.15
N LYS A 272 6.90 -22.08 23.36
CA LYS A 272 6.56 -23.46 23.71
C LYS A 272 7.81 -24.32 23.60
N TYR A 273 8.23 -24.88 24.73
CA TYR A 273 9.36 -25.79 24.77
C TYR A 273 8.92 -27.20 24.36
N LEU A 274 9.59 -27.77 23.38
CA LEU A 274 9.38 -29.14 22.92
C LEU A 274 10.62 -29.96 23.30
N PRO A 275 10.54 -30.79 24.36
CA PRO A 275 11.65 -31.63 24.76
C PRO A 275 12.00 -32.65 23.67
N SER A 276 13.28 -32.99 23.56
CA SER A 276 13.74 -34.02 22.63
C SER A 276 13.37 -35.41 23.12
N SER A 277 12.82 -36.25 22.25
CA SER A 277 12.60 -37.68 22.58
C SER A 277 13.90 -38.47 22.75
N SER A 278 15.05 -37.95 22.27
CA SER A 278 16.36 -38.60 22.34
C SER A 278 17.33 -37.96 23.32
N GLY A 279 16.86 -37.05 24.19
CA GLY A 279 17.67 -36.41 25.26
C GLY A 279 18.70 -35.37 24.79
N VAL A 280 18.92 -35.18 23.49
CA VAL A 280 20.05 -34.37 22.98
C VAL A 280 19.62 -33.07 22.26
N ARG A 281 18.35 -32.89 21.85
CA ARG A 281 17.93 -31.71 21.06
C ARG A 281 16.56 -31.14 21.47
N GLY A 282 16.52 -30.28 22.47
CA GLY A 282 15.31 -29.47 22.76
C GLY A 282 15.04 -28.48 21.61
N ARG A 283 13.76 -28.30 21.26
CA ARG A 283 13.33 -27.32 20.25
C ARG A 283 12.42 -26.31 20.94
N LEU A 284 12.61 -25.03 20.63
CA LEU A 284 11.73 -23.96 21.10
C LEU A 284 10.87 -23.47 19.93
N GLU A 285 9.56 -23.60 20.05
CA GLU A 285 8.61 -22.97 19.13
C GLU A 285 8.29 -21.56 19.63
N VAL A 286 8.52 -20.58 18.77
CA VAL A 286 8.23 -19.17 19.01
C VAL A 286 7.11 -18.76 18.07
N SER A 287 5.93 -18.50 18.62
CA SER A 287 4.84 -17.88 17.86
C SER A 287 4.77 -16.39 18.15
N THR A 288 4.79 -15.59 17.08
CA THR A 288 4.69 -14.13 17.14
C THR A 288 3.37 -13.70 16.49
N ALA A 289 2.52 -13.04 17.26
CA ALA A 289 1.27 -12.44 16.80
C ALA A 289 1.45 -10.92 16.69
N LEU A 290 1.25 -10.36 15.49
CA LEU A 290 1.48 -8.96 15.19
C LEU A 290 0.17 -8.19 15.16
N ASN A 291 0.18 -7.03 15.81
CA ASN A 291 -0.84 -6.01 15.72
C ASN A 291 -0.31 -4.80 14.93
N LEU A 292 -1.18 -4.28 14.06
CA LEU A 292 -0.93 -3.12 13.21
C LEU A 292 -2.11 -2.18 13.38
N SER A 293 -1.84 -0.98 13.89
CA SER A 293 -2.85 0.04 14.12
C SER A 293 -2.52 1.31 13.35
N CYS A 294 -3.47 1.81 12.57
CA CYS A 294 -3.37 3.07 11.86
C CYS A 294 -4.37 4.06 12.46
N SER A 295 -3.94 5.30 12.64
CA SER A 295 -4.76 6.32 13.30
C SER A 295 -4.31 7.74 12.96
N GLY A 296 -5.11 8.74 13.33
CA GLY A 296 -4.82 10.15 13.08
C GLY A 296 -5.82 10.80 12.12
N PHE A 297 -5.79 12.13 12.03
CA PHE A 297 -6.74 12.89 11.23
C PHE A 297 -6.60 12.58 9.73
N LEU A 298 -5.36 12.44 9.25
CA LEU A 298 -5.09 12.11 7.85
C LEU A 298 -5.65 10.72 7.48
N TYR A 299 -5.61 9.77 8.41
CA TYR A 299 -6.19 8.45 8.23
C TYR A 299 -7.71 8.49 8.11
N ASN A 300 -8.37 9.29 8.96
CA ASN A 300 -9.82 9.49 8.88
C ASN A 300 -10.23 10.14 7.56
N VAL A 301 -9.48 11.13 7.09
CA VAL A 301 -9.69 11.77 5.77
C VAL A 301 -9.54 10.74 4.66
N MET A 302 -8.52 9.88 4.70
CA MET A 302 -8.34 8.82 3.71
C MET A 302 -9.54 7.86 3.65
N ILE A 303 -10.10 7.46 4.80
CA ILE A 303 -11.29 6.61 4.84
C ILE A 303 -12.51 7.34 4.28
N LEU A 304 -12.71 8.60 4.68
CA LEU A 304 -13.82 9.42 4.19
C LEU A 304 -13.80 9.57 2.66
N VAL A 305 -12.63 9.88 2.10
CA VAL A 305 -12.42 10.01 0.66
C VAL A 305 -12.77 8.71 -0.05
N ASP A 306 -12.33 7.56 0.46
CA ASP A 306 -12.64 6.26 -0.12
C ASP A 306 -14.12 5.88 -0.02
N VAL A 307 -14.81 6.24 1.08
CA VAL A 307 -16.27 6.08 1.20
C VAL A 307 -17.01 6.90 0.15
N VAL A 308 -16.62 8.17 -0.04
CA VAL A 308 -17.21 9.04 -1.06
C VAL A 308 -16.97 8.46 -2.46
N LEU A 309 -15.74 8.01 -2.75
CA LEU A 309 -15.41 7.36 -4.02
C LEU A 309 -16.24 6.09 -4.24
N LEU A 310 -16.39 5.24 -3.22
CA LEU A 310 -17.20 4.03 -3.31
C LEU A 310 -18.67 4.34 -3.59
N ILE A 311 -19.25 5.36 -2.95
CA ILE A 311 -20.63 5.80 -3.22
C ILE A 311 -20.76 6.31 -4.67
N MET A 312 -19.79 7.09 -5.15
CA MET A 312 -19.81 7.57 -6.53
C MET A 312 -19.63 6.43 -7.55
N HIS A 313 -18.70 5.51 -7.29
CA HIS A 313 -18.46 4.32 -8.13
C HIS A 313 -19.68 3.40 -8.16
N THR A 314 -20.33 3.16 -7.02
CA THR A 314 -21.56 2.36 -6.95
C THR A 314 -22.71 3.03 -7.68
N TRP A 315 -22.96 4.33 -7.50
CA TRP A 315 -24.00 5.05 -8.25
C TRP A 315 -23.80 5.02 -9.75
N THR A 316 -22.57 5.27 -10.22
CA THR A 316 -22.29 5.15 -11.66
C THR A 316 -22.37 3.73 -12.17
N SER A 317 -21.95 2.75 -11.38
CA SER A 317 -22.07 1.34 -11.75
C SER A 317 -23.53 0.92 -11.89
N VAL A 318 -24.41 1.40 -11.01
CA VAL A 318 -25.86 1.16 -11.11
C VAL A 318 -26.45 1.84 -12.36
N GLU A 319 -26.08 3.09 -12.65
CA GLU A 319 -26.50 3.80 -13.88
C GLU A 319 -26.05 3.05 -15.14
N LEU A 320 -24.81 2.56 -15.17
CA LEU A 320 -24.28 1.78 -16.29
C LEU A 320 -24.95 0.41 -16.41
N LEU A 321 -25.24 -0.24 -15.27
CA LEU A 321 -25.95 -1.51 -15.25
C LEU A 321 -27.36 -1.34 -15.82
N GLU A 322 -28.10 -0.35 -15.34
CA GLU A 322 -29.48 -0.05 -15.77
C GLU A 322 -29.55 0.36 -17.25
N ARG A 323 -28.56 1.11 -17.76
CA ARG A 323 -28.61 1.68 -19.11
C ARG A 323 -27.90 0.85 -20.18
N LEU A 324 -26.86 0.07 -19.84
CA LEU A 324 -26.03 -0.64 -20.83
C LEU A 324 -26.10 -2.17 -20.74
N VAL A 325 -26.40 -2.71 -19.56
CA VAL A 325 -26.33 -4.16 -19.28
C VAL A 325 -27.72 -4.77 -19.19
N LEU A 326 -28.64 -4.12 -18.48
CA LEU A 326 -29.99 -4.60 -18.22
C LEU A 326 -30.91 -4.59 -19.46
N PRO A 327 -30.92 -3.55 -20.33
CA PRO A 327 -31.78 -3.51 -21.50
C PRO A 327 -31.55 -4.65 -22.50
N PRO A 328 -30.31 -5.02 -22.88
CA PRO A 328 -30.09 -6.15 -23.78
C PRO A 328 -30.37 -7.50 -23.11
N LEU A 329 -30.43 -7.59 -21.79
CA LEU A 329 -30.81 -8.82 -21.07
C LEU A 329 -32.33 -9.01 -20.99
N LEU A 330 -33.08 -7.92 -20.83
CA LEU A 330 -34.55 -7.94 -20.66
C LEU A 330 -35.32 -7.82 -21.99
N ARG A 331 -34.77 -7.13 -22.99
CA ARG A 331 -35.39 -6.94 -24.32
C ARG A 331 -34.68 -7.78 -25.37
N THR A 332 -35.41 -8.29 -26.36
CA THR A 332 -34.79 -8.86 -27.57
C THR A 332 -34.10 -7.74 -28.35
N PRO A 333 -32.76 -7.71 -28.43
CA PRO A 333 -32.06 -6.63 -29.13
C PRO A 333 -32.33 -6.73 -30.63
N THR A 334 -32.47 -5.59 -31.30
CA THR A 334 -32.60 -5.52 -32.76
C THR A 334 -31.36 -6.07 -33.45
N LYS A 335 -31.45 -6.49 -34.72
CA LYS A 335 -30.29 -7.03 -35.48
C LYS A 335 -29.12 -6.02 -35.57
N GLN A 336 -29.42 -4.72 -35.55
CA GLN A 336 -28.44 -3.64 -35.55
C GLN A 336 -27.75 -3.53 -34.18
N GLU A 337 -28.53 -3.50 -33.09
CA GLU A 337 -28.01 -3.52 -31.72
C GLU A 337 -27.21 -4.79 -31.44
N MET A 338 -27.63 -5.96 -31.92
CA MET A 338 -26.86 -7.20 -31.80
C MET A 338 -25.51 -7.09 -32.51
N ARG A 339 -25.46 -6.50 -33.71
CA ARG A 339 -24.18 -6.24 -34.39
C ARG A 339 -23.33 -5.26 -33.61
N ASP A 340 -23.90 -4.23 -33.03
CA ASP A 340 -23.20 -3.26 -32.20
C ASP A 340 -22.80 -3.83 -30.82
N LEU A 341 -23.54 -4.81 -30.28
CA LEU A 341 -23.21 -5.54 -29.05
C LEU A 341 -22.06 -6.52 -29.29
N VAL A 342 -22.00 -7.16 -30.47
CA VAL A 342 -20.97 -8.13 -30.84
C VAL A 342 -19.71 -7.44 -31.38
N LYS A 343 -19.86 -6.31 -32.09
CA LYS A 343 -18.76 -5.47 -32.61
C LYS A 343 -18.37 -4.32 -31.68
N GLY A 344 -19.15 -4.05 -30.64
CA GLY A 344 -18.93 -2.97 -29.67
C GLY A 344 -17.68 -3.23 -28.84
N GLU A 345 -16.54 -2.93 -29.44
CA GLU A 345 -15.23 -2.92 -28.81
C GLU A 345 -15.18 -1.76 -27.81
N GLY A 346 -14.78 -2.02 -26.55
CA GLY A 346 -14.51 -0.99 -25.56
C GLY A 346 -15.42 -0.91 -24.32
N ARG A 347 -16.36 -1.84 -24.11
CA ARG A 347 -17.18 -1.88 -22.87
C ARG A 347 -16.37 -2.03 -21.59
N THR A 348 -15.35 -2.89 -21.59
CA THR A 348 -14.42 -3.06 -20.46
C THR A 348 -13.66 -1.76 -20.13
N THR A 349 -13.29 -0.96 -21.15
CA THR A 349 -12.74 0.39 -20.93
C THR A 349 -13.74 1.35 -20.33
N LEU A 350 -15.02 1.23 -20.70
CA LEU A 350 -16.07 2.06 -20.13
C LEU A 350 -16.15 1.84 -18.62
N PHE A 351 -16.15 0.58 -18.17
CA PHE A 351 -16.18 0.27 -16.73
C PHE A 351 -14.89 0.69 -16.01
N ALA A 352 -13.73 0.57 -16.66
CA ALA A 352 -12.44 0.98 -16.09
C ALA A 352 -12.20 2.50 -16.07
N CYS A 353 -12.82 3.27 -16.97
CA CYS A 353 -12.57 4.71 -17.17
C CYS A 353 -13.79 5.60 -16.91
N SER A 354 -14.91 5.05 -16.42
CA SER A 354 -16.24 5.69 -16.44
C SER A 354 -16.34 7.05 -15.74
N LEU A 355 -15.46 7.31 -14.77
CA LEU A 355 -15.47 8.50 -13.92
C LEU A 355 -14.17 9.31 -13.96
N ILE A 356 -13.14 8.81 -14.66
CA ILE A 356 -11.81 9.43 -14.72
C ILE A 356 -11.84 10.73 -15.56
N HIS A 357 -12.82 10.85 -16.45
CA HIS A 357 -13.06 12.08 -17.22
C HIS A 357 -13.81 13.16 -16.43
N SER A 358 -14.39 12.83 -15.27
CA SER A 358 -14.98 13.82 -14.37
C SER A 358 -13.87 14.45 -13.52
N SER A 359 -13.60 15.74 -13.72
CA SER A 359 -12.56 16.49 -12.99
C SER A 359 -12.61 16.32 -11.46
N PRO A 360 -13.76 16.47 -10.77
CA PRO A 360 -13.80 16.31 -9.31
C PRO A 360 -13.49 14.88 -8.86
N VAL A 361 -13.96 13.85 -9.59
CA VAL A 361 -13.69 12.45 -9.24
C VAL A 361 -12.25 12.07 -9.58
N ALA A 362 -11.69 12.59 -10.68
CA ALA A 362 -10.28 12.46 -11.00
C ALA A 362 -9.39 13.06 -9.91
N MET A 363 -9.71 14.26 -9.41
CA MET A 363 -8.96 14.85 -8.29
C MET A 363 -9.09 14.02 -7.01
N LEU A 364 -10.30 13.57 -6.67
CA LEU A 364 -10.55 12.77 -5.49
C LEU A 364 -9.81 11.41 -5.56
N THR A 365 -9.75 10.79 -6.75
CA THR A 365 -9.01 9.53 -6.98
C THR A 365 -7.49 9.74 -6.90
N VAL A 366 -6.94 10.86 -7.40
CA VAL A 366 -5.52 11.21 -7.19
C VAL A 366 -5.23 11.32 -5.69
N VAL A 367 -6.04 12.08 -4.96
CA VAL A 367 -5.87 12.29 -3.52
C VAL A 367 -5.97 10.95 -2.78
N SER A 368 -6.98 10.12 -3.09
CA SER A 368 -7.12 8.77 -2.51
C SER A 368 -5.90 7.90 -2.78
N ALA A 369 -5.39 7.87 -4.01
CA ALA A 369 -4.24 7.04 -4.37
C ALA A 369 -2.95 7.52 -3.68
N LEU A 370 -2.72 8.83 -3.60
CA LEU A 370 -1.56 9.41 -2.90
C LEU A 370 -1.62 9.17 -1.39
N LEU A 371 -2.80 9.26 -0.78
CA LEU A 371 -2.98 8.97 0.64
C LEU A 371 -2.86 7.46 0.92
N SER A 372 -3.47 6.63 0.08
CA SER A 372 -3.39 5.17 0.19
C SER A 372 -1.97 4.65 0.02
N TRP A 373 -1.07 5.38 -0.65
CA TRP A 373 0.34 5.01 -0.74
C TRP A 373 1.02 4.87 0.63
N MET A 374 0.62 5.67 1.62
CA MET A 374 1.17 5.57 2.99
C MET A 374 0.85 4.22 3.66
N LEU A 375 -0.19 3.51 3.19
CA LEU A 375 -0.51 2.16 3.65
C LEU A 375 0.50 1.10 3.20
N LEU A 376 1.44 1.47 2.32
CA LEU A 376 2.57 0.60 2.02
C LEU A 376 3.40 0.30 3.29
N LEU A 377 3.47 1.22 4.26
CA LEU A 377 4.17 1.00 5.53
C LEU A 377 3.63 -0.23 6.30
N PRO A 378 2.34 -0.29 6.70
CA PRO A 378 1.79 -1.49 7.33
C PRO A 378 1.90 -2.74 6.44
N HIS A 379 1.77 -2.61 5.12
CA HIS A 379 1.95 -3.75 4.21
C HIS A 379 3.37 -4.34 4.23
N THR A 380 4.40 -3.49 4.22
CA THR A 380 5.79 -3.94 4.33
C THR A 380 6.09 -4.54 5.71
N ALA A 381 5.44 -4.06 6.78
CA ALA A 381 5.57 -4.67 8.11
C ALA A 381 5.01 -6.10 8.17
N VAL A 382 3.86 -6.36 7.52
CA VAL A 382 3.31 -7.73 7.40
C VAL A 382 4.26 -8.61 6.58
N TRP A 383 4.82 -8.06 5.50
CA TRP A 383 5.75 -8.77 4.63
C TRP A 383 7.01 -9.22 5.38
N GLU A 384 7.63 -8.31 6.14
CA GLU A 384 8.83 -8.59 6.94
C GLU A 384 8.60 -9.75 7.92
N LEU A 385 7.35 -9.91 8.39
CA LEU A 385 6.99 -10.99 9.30
C LEU A 385 6.80 -12.33 8.57
N SER A 386 6.22 -12.34 7.37
CA SER A 386 5.85 -13.56 6.64
C SER A 386 7.03 -14.26 5.96
N GLY A 387 8.17 -14.43 6.65
CA GLY A 387 9.45 -14.96 6.15
C GLY A 387 9.45 -16.33 5.44
N ASP A 388 8.28 -16.91 5.17
CA ASP A 388 8.11 -18.01 4.24
C ASP A 388 8.14 -17.49 2.79
N GLU A 389 9.33 -17.60 2.16
CA GLU A 389 9.49 -17.39 0.72
C GLU A 389 8.76 -18.43 -0.13
N THR A 390 8.19 -19.47 0.48
CA THR A 390 7.49 -20.55 -0.23
C THR A 390 6.02 -20.22 -0.47
N SER A 391 5.70 -19.97 -1.75
CA SER A 391 4.38 -19.93 -2.39
C SER A 391 3.38 -18.89 -1.88
N LEU A 392 3.11 -17.87 -2.70
CA LEU A 392 1.87 -17.06 -2.69
C LEU A 392 1.35 -16.71 -1.27
N SER A 393 2.23 -16.21 -0.38
CA SER A 393 1.79 -15.78 0.94
C SER A 393 0.64 -14.78 0.79
N PHE A 394 -0.39 -14.92 1.62
CA PHE A 394 -1.51 -13.99 1.67
C PHE A 394 -0.99 -12.54 1.70
N ALA A 395 0.05 -12.27 2.49
CA ALA A 395 0.74 -10.98 2.55
C ALA A 395 1.17 -10.45 1.17
N TRP A 396 1.69 -11.30 0.27
CA TRP A 396 2.10 -10.89 -1.07
C TRP A 396 0.95 -10.53 -1.98
N ILE A 397 -0.09 -11.35 -1.97
CA ILE A 397 -1.31 -11.08 -2.72
C ILE A 397 -1.89 -9.73 -2.24
N HIS A 398 -1.87 -9.48 -0.92
CA HIS A 398 -2.34 -8.22 -0.34
C HIS A 398 -1.49 -7.01 -0.76
N THR A 399 -0.17 -7.08 -0.63
CA THR A 399 0.72 -5.98 -1.03
C THR A 399 0.61 -5.67 -2.52
N LEU A 400 0.50 -6.70 -3.38
CA LEU A 400 0.25 -6.52 -4.81
C LEU A 400 -1.11 -5.87 -5.10
N LEU A 401 -2.17 -6.33 -4.43
CA LEU A 401 -3.51 -5.76 -4.62
C LEU A 401 -3.63 -4.33 -4.10
N SER A 402 -2.92 -3.97 -3.03
CA SER A 402 -2.82 -2.58 -2.60
C SER A 402 -1.98 -1.74 -3.57
N GLY A 403 -0.87 -2.29 -4.07
CA GLY A 403 -0.03 -1.64 -5.09
C GLY A 403 -0.74 -1.47 -6.43
N LEU A 404 -1.75 -2.31 -6.73
CA LEU A 404 -2.57 -2.20 -7.93
C LEU A 404 -3.15 -0.79 -8.04
N ARG A 405 -3.60 -0.15 -6.96
CA ARG A 405 -4.15 1.23 -6.99
C ARG A 405 -3.29 2.28 -7.69
N VAL A 406 -1.97 2.08 -7.75
CA VAL A 406 -1.05 2.96 -8.49
C VAL A 406 -1.37 3.00 -9.99
N TRP A 407 -2.00 1.96 -10.57
CA TRP A 407 -2.41 1.97 -11.98
C TRP A 407 -3.38 3.11 -12.31
N VAL A 408 -4.19 3.58 -11.35
CA VAL A 408 -5.08 4.73 -11.54
C VAL A 408 -4.28 6.02 -11.72
N LEU A 409 -3.20 6.19 -10.96
CA LEU A 409 -2.27 7.32 -11.12
C LEU A 409 -1.57 7.26 -12.48
N LEU A 410 -1.17 6.07 -12.93
CA LEU A 410 -0.61 5.88 -14.27
C LEU A 410 -1.63 6.23 -15.35
N LEU A 411 -2.87 5.75 -15.23
CA LEU A 411 -3.94 6.06 -16.18
C LEU A 411 -4.21 7.56 -16.28
N LEU A 412 -4.31 8.24 -15.14
CA LEU A 412 -4.47 9.69 -15.09
C LEU A 412 -3.26 10.43 -15.68
N SER A 413 -2.04 9.98 -15.39
CA SER A 413 -0.82 10.55 -15.96
C SER A 413 -0.80 10.43 -17.49
N VAL A 414 -1.14 9.25 -18.03
CA VAL A 414 -1.29 9.04 -19.47
C VAL A 414 -2.38 9.94 -20.03
N HIS A 415 -3.52 10.09 -19.34
CA HIS A 415 -4.62 10.96 -19.77
C HIS A 415 -4.20 12.44 -19.85
N TYR A 416 -3.52 12.98 -18.84
CA TYR A 416 -3.05 14.36 -18.81
C TYR A 416 -1.95 14.62 -19.84
N LEU A 417 -0.94 13.76 -19.92
CA LEU A 417 0.14 13.88 -20.91
C LEU A 417 -0.39 13.82 -22.34
N TRP A 418 -1.34 12.91 -22.59
CA TRP A 418 -1.99 12.82 -23.88
C TRP A 418 -2.89 14.03 -24.17
N GLY A 419 -3.60 14.52 -23.16
CA GLY A 419 -4.42 15.73 -23.27
C GLY A 419 -3.59 16.96 -23.67
N LEU A 420 -2.40 17.12 -23.09
CA LEU A 420 -1.45 18.18 -23.48
C LEU A 420 -1.01 18.02 -24.95
N PHE A 421 -0.72 16.79 -25.39
CA PHE A 421 -0.36 16.52 -26.78
C PHE A 421 -1.50 16.84 -27.76
N VAL A 422 -2.74 16.47 -27.41
CA VAL A 422 -3.93 16.82 -28.20
C VAL A 422 -4.14 18.33 -28.27
N PHE A 423 -3.90 19.05 -27.18
CA PHE A 423 -4.00 20.52 -27.16
C PHE A 423 -2.99 21.19 -28.09
N ILE A 424 -1.79 20.62 -28.24
CA ILE A 424 -0.75 21.17 -29.13
C ILE A 424 -1.07 20.90 -30.61
N ASP A 425 -1.47 19.66 -30.96
CA ASP A 425 -1.78 19.28 -32.34
C ASP A 425 -2.84 18.16 -32.39
N GLU A 426 -4.12 18.56 -32.54
CA GLU A 426 -5.25 17.63 -32.61
C GLU A 426 -5.15 16.66 -33.79
N GLY A 427 -4.66 17.13 -34.94
CA GLY A 427 -4.58 16.35 -36.17
C GLY A 427 -3.56 15.22 -36.08
N ARG A 428 -2.36 15.52 -35.54
CA ARG A 428 -1.35 14.48 -35.26
C ARG A 428 -1.79 13.54 -34.16
N ALA A 429 -2.44 14.05 -33.12
CA ALA A 429 -2.96 13.24 -32.04
C ALA A 429 -4.01 12.23 -32.55
N TYR A 430 -4.96 12.66 -33.38
CA TYR A 430 -5.91 11.76 -34.02
C TYR A 430 -5.22 10.70 -34.90
N MET A 431 -4.24 11.11 -35.70
CA MET A 431 -3.48 10.20 -36.56
C MET A 431 -2.68 9.14 -35.77
N LEU A 432 -2.20 9.49 -34.58
CA LEU A 432 -1.45 8.58 -33.73
C LEU A 432 -2.40 7.70 -32.89
N ALA A 433 -3.50 8.24 -32.38
CA ALA A 433 -4.55 7.50 -31.68
C ALA A 433 -5.26 6.48 -32.58
N THR A 434 -5.36 6.73 -33.89
CA THR A 434 -5.91 5.75 -34.85
C THR A 434 -4.96 4.59 -35.12
N ARG A 435 -3.64 4.79 -34.96
CA ARG A 435 -2.60 3.79 -35.26
C ARG A 435 -2.12 3.02 -34.03
N THR A 436 -2.10 3.67 -32.89
CA THR A 436 -1.59 3.15 -31.62
C THR A 436 -2.56 3.46 -30.50
N PHE A 437 -2.81 2.48 -29.66
CA PHE A 437 -3.62 2.59 -28.45
C PHE A 437 -2.97 1.79 -27.33
N VAL A 438 -3.33 2.08 -26.08
CA VAL A 438 -2.91 1.33 -24.90
C VAL A 438 -4.14 0.75 -24.23
N SER A 439 -4.13 -0.52 -23.83
CA SER A 439 -5.25 -1.08 -23.07
C SER A 439 -5.14 -0.80 -21.58
N SER A 440 -6.28 -0.75 -20.87
CA SER A 440 -6.28 -0.62 -19.41
C SER A 440 -5.58 -1.81 -18.74
N SER A 441 -5.69 -3.01 -19.31
CA SER A 441 -4.95 -4.19 -18.86
C SER A 441 -3.44 -4.07 -19.09
N GLU A 442 -3.00 -3.44 -20.19
CA GLU A 442 -1.58 -3.12 -20.41
C GLU A 442 -1.05 -2.12 -19.38
N LEU A 443 -1.84 -1.13 -18.98
CA LEU A 443 -1.46 -0.19 -17.92
C LEU A 443 -1.28 -0.92 -16.59
N VAL A 444 -2.23 -1.78 -16.23
CA VAL A 444 -2.12 -2.62 -15.01
C VAL A 444 -0.89 -3.53 -15.10
N ALA A 445 -0.67 -4.19 -16.24
CA ALA A 445 0.50 -5.04 -16.45
C ALA A 445 1.81 -4.25 -16.34
N ALA A 446 1.88 -3.03 -16.87
CA ALA A 446 3.05 -2.16 -16.77
C ALA A 446 3.37 -1.81 -15.30
N VAL A 447 2.36 -1.50 -14.49
CA VAL A 447 2.55 -1.26 -13.04
C VAL A 447 3.01 -2.52 -12.31
N VAL A 448 2.41 -3.68 -12.62
CA VAL A 448 2.81 -4.95 -12.00
C VAL A 448 4.25 -5.31 -12.35
N VAL A 449 4.64 -5.20 -13.62
CA VAL A 449 6.03 -5.47 -14.06
C VAL A 449 7.00 -4.48 -13.40
N ALA A 450 6.69 -3.18 -13.40
CA ALA A 450 7.52 -2.18 -12.75
C ALA A 450 7.63 -2.41 -11.22
N GLY A 451 6.54 -2.80 -10.56
CA GLY A 451 6.52 -3.14 -9.14
C GLY A 451 7.34 -4.40 -8.81
N CYS A 452 7.34 -5.40 -9.69
CA CYS A 452 8.21 -6.57 -9.55
C CYS A 452 9.69 -6.20 -9.67
N LEU A 453 10.05 -5.30 -10.59
CA LEU A 453 11.42 -4.82 -10.75
C LEU A 453 11.88 -3.96 -9.56
N LEU A 454 10.98 -3.12 -9.03
CA LEU A 454 11.24 -2.26 -7.86
C LEU A 454 10.95 -2.95 -6.51
N ARG A 455 10.73 -4.27 -6.50
CA ARG A 455 10.30 -5.00 -5.30
C ARG A 455 11.22 -4.78 -4.10
N SER A 456 12.54 -4.90 -4.30
CA SER A 456 13.52 -4.69 -3.22
C SER A 456 13.46 -3.26 -2.68
N ARG A 457 13.30 -2.27 -3.57
CA ARG A 457 13.17 -0.86 -3.23
C ARG A 457 11.90 -0.59 -2.42
N LEU A 458 10.76 -1.13 -2.84
CA LEU A 458 9.47 -0.99 -2.14
C LEU A 458 9.50 -1.64 -0.75
N LEU A 459 10.12 -2.83 -0.62
CA LEU A 459 10.26 -3.52 0.65
C LEU A 459 11.26 -2.83 1.60
N SER A 460 12.20 -2.05 1.08
CA SER A 460 13.21 -1.34 1.87
C SER A 460 12.69 -0.06 2.55
N ILE A 461 11.48 0.43 2.19
CA ILE A 461 10.95 1.72 2.68
C ILE A 461 10.84 1.74 4.21
N LEU A 462 10.19 0.74 4.81
CA LEU A 462 10.01 0.70 6.26
C LEU A 462 11.32 0.48 7.03
N PRO A 463 12.21 -0.46 6.64
CA PRO A 463 13.55 -0.57 7.24
C PRO A 463 14.37 0.73 7.14
N MET A 464 14.38 1.38 5.97
CA MET A 464 15.08 2.67 5.79
C MET A 464 14.47 3.76 6.67
N LYS A 465 13.14 3.78 6.83
CA LYS A 465 12.47 4.70 7.74
C LYS A 465 12.93 4.49 9.17
N HIS A 466 12.87 3.24 9.66
CA HIS A 466 13.28 2.91 11.01
C HIS A 466 14.76 3.24 11.29
N ASP A 467 15.63 3.11 10.29
CA ASP A 467 17.04 3.47 10.39
C ASP A 467 17.24 5.00 10.46
N MET A 468 16.60 5.76 9.54
CA MET A 468 16.63 7.23 9.55
C MET A 468 16.09 7.82 10.86
N GLU A 469 15.06 7.19 11.40
CA GLU A 469 14.38 7.60 12.63
C GLU A 469 15.01 6.97 13.90
N ARG A 470 16.07 6.17 13.74
CA ARG A 470 16.74 5.42 14.82
C ARG A 470 15.76 4.65 15.73
N GLN A 471 14.70 4.12 15.14
CA GLN A 471 13.75 3.22 15.82
C GLN A 471 14.27 1.79 15.90
N ARG A 472 15.18 1.42 14.99
CA ARG A 472 15.89 0.15 14.99
C ARG A 472 17.37 0.39 14.73
N ILE A 473 18.22 -0.46 15.29
CA ILE A 473 19.65 -0.49 15.04
C ILE A 473 20.04 -1.86 14.52
N VAL A 474 20.89 -1.90 13.49
CA VAL A 474 21.43 -3.13 12.92
C VAL A 474 22.90 -3.23 13.31
N ASP A 475 23.26 -4.27 14.04
CA ASP A 475 24.61 -4.56 14.46
C ASP A 475 25.12 -5.85 13.80
N ASN A 476 26.02 -5.70 12.84
CA ASN A 476 26.65 -6.80 12.12
C ASN A 476 27.89 -7.35 12.85
N ALA A 477 28.40 -6.64 13.86
CA ALA A 477 29.58 -7.03 14.64
C ALA A 477 29.21 -7.80 15.92
N ALA A 478 27.95 -7.71 16.36
CA ALA A 478 27.47 -8.41 17.57
C ALA A 478 27.57 -9.94 17.48
N PHE A 479 27.32 -10.52 16.29
CA PHE A 479 27.39 -11.96 16.05
C PHE A 479 28.05 -12.23 14.68
N PRO A 480 29.19 -12.95 14.63
CA PRO A 480 29.86 -13.25 13.36
C PRO A 480 28.93 -13.91 12.34
N GLY A 481 28.93 -13.41 11.11
CA GLY A 481 28.11 -13.94 10.01
C GLY A 481 26.60 -13.70 10.14
N ARG A 482 26.13 -12.93 11.14
CA ARG A 482 24.71 -12.64 11.36
C ARG A 482 24.48 -11.17 11.73
N SER A 483 23.48 -10.53 11.11
CA SER A 483 23.05 -9.18 11.48
C SER A 483 22.06 -9.24 12.66
N ALA A 484 22.39 -8.64 13.79
CA ALA A 484 21.46 -8.47 14.91
C ALA A 484 20.67 -7.17 14.75
N ILE A 485 19.35 -7.27 14.59
CA ILE A 485 18.47 -6.10 14.71
C ILE A 485 18.03 -5.95 16.15
N SER A 486 18.10 -4.73 16.67
CA SER A 486 17.55 -4.39 17.97
C SER A 486 16.65 -3.16 17.88
N ASN A 487 15.61 -3.15 18.72
CA ASN A 487 14.73 -2.00 18.85
C ASN A 487 15.46 -0.88 19.61
N ALA A 488 15.51 0.31 19.02
CA ALA A 488 16.24 1.46 19.54
C ALA A 488 15.27 2.58 19.94
N PHE A 489 15.75 3.47 20.82
CA PHE A 489 15.01 4.66 21.22
C PHE A 489 15.92 5.89 21.11
N GLU A 490 15.52 6.86 20.30
CA GLU A 490 16.20 8.15 20.20
C GLU A 490 15.30 9.24 20.81
N ASP A 491 15.76 9.83 21.90
CA ASP A 491 15.02 10.85 22.66
C ASP A 491 14.87 12.17 21.87
N ARG A 492 15.81 12.43 20.95
CA ARG A 492 15.90 13.67 20.15
C ARG A 492 14.95 13.73 18.96
N MET A 493 14.31 12.62 18.59
CA MET A 493 13.42 12.53 17.43
C MET A 493 12.21 13.49 17.52
N HIS A 494 11.74 13.80 18.73
CA HIS A 494 10.60 14.70 18.96
C HIS A 494 10.96 16.19 18.95
N MET A 495 12.27 16.52 18.92
CA MET A 495 12.75 17.90 18.77
C MET A 495 13.24 18.20 17.36
N LEU A 496 13.07 17.28 16.41
CA LEU A 496 13.62 17.46 15.07
C LEU A 496 12.94 18.62 14.33
N PRO A 497 13.71 19.55 13.73
CA PRO A 497 13.16 20.63 12.93
C PRO A 497 12.40 20.10 11.71
N SER A 498 11.42 20.88 11.25
CA SER A 498 10.57 20.63 10.06
C SER A 498 11.33 20.17 8.80
N ARG A 499 12.62 20.49 8.68
CA ARG A 499 13.50 20.04 7.60
C ARG A 499 13.66 18.52 7.54
N VAL A 500 13.70 17.80 8.67
CA VAL A 500 13.88 16.34 8.69
C VAL A 500 12.59 15.62 8.28
N GLN A 501 11.42 16.15 8.63
CA GLN A 501 10.12 15.62 8.18
C GLN A 501 9.99 15.59 6.65
N SER A 502 10.50 16.62 5.96
CA SER A 502 10.50 16.67 4.49
C SER A 502 11.34 15.55 3.84
N SER A 503 12.45 15.15 4.49
CA SER A 503 13.31 14.07 3.99
C SER A 503 12.67 12.68 4.14
N VAL A 504 11.93 12.46 5.23
CA VAL A 504 11.19 11.21 5.46
C VAL A 504 10.02 11.08 4.48
N LEU A 505 9.29 12.16 4.22
CA LEU A 505 8.23 12.18 3.20
C LEU A 505 8.78 11.88 1.81
N TRP A 506 9.90 12.52 1.43
CA TRP A 506 10.54 12.25 0.14
C TRP A 506 10.98 10.79 0.03
N MET A 507 11.52 10.20 1.09
CA MET A 507 11.89 8.77 1.12
C MET A 507 10.66 7.88 0.86
N ILE A 508 9.51 8.19 1.46
CA ILE A 508 8.26 7.42 1.28
C ILE A 508 7.72 7.56 -0.16
N TYR A 509 7.76 8.75 -0.75
CA TYR A 509 7.15 9.02 -2.06
C TYR A 509 8.09 8.85 -3.26
N ALA A 510 9.41 8.86 -3.09
CA ALA A 510 10.36 8.66 -4.20
C ALA A 510 10.15 7.32 -4.94
N PRO A 511 9.94 6.17 -4.27
CA PRO A 511 9.64 4.92 -4.96
C PRO A 511 8.32 4.92 -5.73
N LEU A 512 7.33 5.72 -5.32
CA LEU A 512 6.09 5.91 -6.09
C LEU A 512 6.38 6.61 -7.42
N ILE A 513 7.20 7.66 -7.37
CA ILE A 513 7.60 8.43 -8.54
C ILE A 513 8.42 7.55 -9.50
N GLU A 514 9.38 6.80 -8.98
CA GLU A 514 10.16 5.81 -9.75
C GLU A 514 9.25 4.76 -10.41
N LEU A 515 8.27 4.23 -9.67
CA LEU A 515 7.29 3.27 -10.18
C LEU A 515 6.42 3.87 -11.31
N LEU A 516 5.98 5.12 -11.16
CA LEU A 516 5.22 5.82 -12.20
C LEU A 516 6.07 6.10 -13.45
N PHE A 517 7.33 6.54 -13.30
CA PHE A 517 8.21 6.76 -14.44
C PHE A 517 8.56 5.47 -15.17
N LEU A 518 8.86 4.40 -14.43
CA LEU A 518 9.20 3.10 -15.02
C LEU A 518 7.99 2.49 -15.74
N SER A 519 6.78 2.62 -15.17
CA SER A 519 5.56 2.16 -15.82
C SER A 519 5.20 3.01 -17.05
N LEU A 520 5.36 4.33 -17.01
CA LEU A 520 5.24 5.20 -18.20
C LEU A 520 6.24 4.79 -19.28
N PHE A 521 7.48 4.49 -18.91
CA PHE A 521 8.51 4.01 -19.83
C PHE A 521 8.06 2.72 -20.55
N PHE A 522 7.54 1.72 -19.83
CA PHE A 522 6.99 0.52 -20.47
C PHE A 522 5.82 0.81 -21.42
N VAL A 523 4.93 1.73 -21.04
CA VAL A 523 3.81 2.14 -21.90
C VAL A 523 4.33 2.82 -23.18
N THR A 524 5.33 3.70 -23.08
CA THR A 524 5.93 4.36 -24.24
C THR A 524 6.64 3.37 -25.18
N ILE A 525 7.36 2.37 -24.64
CA ILE A 525 7.94 1.29 -25.45
C ILE A 525 6.85 0.49 -26.17
N GLY A 526 5.78 0.13 -25.46
CA GLY A 526 4.64 -0.60 -26.05
C GLY A 526 3.99 0.17 -27.20
N LEU A 527 3.80 1.49 -27.02
CA LEU A 527 3.29 2.38 -28.06
C LEU A 527 4.25 2.49 -29.26
N ALA A 528 5.55 2.70 -29.02
CA ALA A 528 6.55 2.81 -30.06
C ALA A 528 6.68 1.50 -30.87
N ALA A 529 6.69 0.35 -30.20
CA ALA A 529 6.72 -0.95 -30.86
C ALA A 529 5.49 -1.18 -31.74
N ARG A 530 4.29 -0.79 -31.28
CA ARG A 530 3.06 -0.85 -32.08
C ARG A 530 3.13 0.08 -33.29
N TYR A 531 3.62 1.29 -33.09
CA TYR A 531 3.80 2.27 -34.17
C TYR A 531 4.71 1.71 -35.26
N LEU A 532 5.89 1.18 -34.89
CA LEU A 532 6.85 0.59 -35.80
C LEU A 532 6.30 -0.65 -36.51
N LEU A 533 5.57 -1.51 -35.79
CA LEU A 533 4.94 -2.70 -36.36
C LEU A 533 3.84 -2.32 -37.37
N HIS A 534 3.06 -1.28 -37.07
CA HIS A 534 2.05 -0.74 -37.99
C HIS A 534 2.72 -0.13 -39.23
N GLU A 535 3.78 0.65 -39.07
CA GLU A 535 4.58 1.17 -40.19
C GLU A 535 5.18 0.06 -41.05
N TYR A 536 5.76 -0.97 -40.44
CA TYR A 536 6.32 -2.12 -41.14
C TYR A 536 5.24 -2.86 -41.94
N ARG A 537 4.08 -3.15 -41.34
CA ARG A 537 2.94 -3.77 -42.03
C ARG A 537 2.44 -2.90 -43.19
N ARG A 538 2.38 -1.58 -43.00
CA ARG A 538 1.98 -0.63 -44.06
C ARG A 538 2.99 -0.61 -45.21
N ARG A 539 4.29 -0.58 -44.93
CA ARG A 539 5.35 -0.63 -45.95
C ARG A 539 5.26 -1.93 -46.76
N ARG A 540 5.06 -3.06 -46.08
CA ARG A 540 4.89 -4.36 -46.73
C ARG A 540 3.62 -4.45 -47.57
N ALA A 541 2.49 -3.91 -47.08
CA ALA A 541 1.25 -3.83 -47.84
C ALA A 541 1.41 -2.95 -49.09
N LYS A 542 2.06 -1.80 -48.97
CA LYS A 542 2.40 -0.96 -50.13
C LYS A 542 3.27 -1.69 -51.13
N GLN A 543 4.34 -2.36 -50.67
CA GLN A 543 5.23 -3.14 -51.52
C GLN A 543 4.51 -4.30 -52.22
N ALA A 544 3.58 -4.98 -51.53
CA ALA A 544 2.76 -6.04 -52.12
C ALA A 544 1.79 -5.50 -53.19
N VAL A 545 1.17 -4.34 -52.96
CA VAL A 545 0.29 -3.69 -53.94
C VAL A 545 1.09 -3.19 -55.15
N THR A 546 2.27 -2.60 -54.95
CA THR A 546 3.14 -2.18 -56.05
C THR A 546 3.80 -3.34 -56.81
N ALA A 547 3.87 -4.54 -56.21
CA ALA A 547 4.33 -5.75 -56.88
C ALA A 547 3.21 -6.47 -57.63
N ALA A 548 1.94 -6.26 -57.23
CA ALA A 548 0.76 -6.79 -57.91
C ALA A 548 0.30 -5.88 -59.08
N ASP A 549 0.42 -4.57 -58.93
CA ASP A 549 0.21 -3.59 -59.99
C ASP A 549 1.57 -3.07 -60.48
N GLY A 550 2.04 -3.60 -61.61
CA GLY A 550 3.20 -3.07 -62.33
C GLY A 550 2.90 -1.67 -62.85
N GLY A 551 3.05 -0.64 -62.03
CA GLY A 551 2.79 0.74 -62.43
C GLY A 551 2.85 1.72 -61.26
N SER A 552 3.71 2.72 -61.39
CA SER A 552 3.87 3.85 -60.47
C SER A 552 2.55 4.55 -60.17
N VAL A 553 1.95 4.27 -59.01
CA VAL A 553 1.02 5.18 -58.37
C VAL A 553 1.83 6.00 -57.36
N ALA A 554 2.16 7.23 -57.75
CA ALA A 554 2.57 8.30 -56.85
C ALA A 554 1.40 8.62 -55.89
N GLY A 555 1.17 7.72 -54.94
CA GLY A 555 0.05 7.79 -54.01
C GLY A 555 0.44 8.63 -52.80
N PHE A 556 -0.13 9.83 -52.75
CA PHE A 556 -0.26 10.68 -51.58
C PHE A 556 -0.14 9.90 -50.26
N SER A 557 0.83 10.29 -49.42
CA SER A 557 0.99 9.69 -48.10
C SER A 557 -0.35 9.77 -47.36
N SER A 558 -0.99 8.63 -47.08
CA SER A 558 -2.24 8.60 -46.30
C SER A 558 -2.12 9.23 -44.90
N ALA A 559 -0.93 9.62 -44.46
CA ALA A 559 -0.74 10.48 -43.29
C ALA A 559 -1.04 11.96 -43.59
N GLN A 560 -0.70 12.45 -44.79
CA GLN A 560 -1.06 13.78 -45.29
C GLN A 560 -2.53 13.85 -45.71
N ALA A 561 -3.10 12.78 -46.28
CA ALA A 561 -4.55 12.72 -46.54
C ALA A 561 -5.39 12.65 -45.25
N ALA A 562 -4.88 12.02 -44.18
CA ALA A 562 -5.50 12.05 -42.86
C ALA A 562 -5.35 13.42 -42.16
N MET A 563 -4.22 14.12 -42.35
CA MET A 563 -4.05 15.49 -41.84
C MET A 563 -4.84 16.54 -42.63
N ALA A 564 -5.07 16.32 -43.93
CA ALA A 564 -5.92 17.18 -44.76
C ALA A 564 -7.44 16.92 -44.56
N GLY A 565 -7.82 15.85 -43.85
CA GLY A 565 -9.21 15.41 -43.68
C GLY A 565 -9.70 15.27 -42.24
N TYR A 566 -8.91 15.63 -41.23
CA TYR A 566 -9.39 15.64 -39.84
C TYR A 566 -10.32 16.84 -39.62
N LYS A 567 -11.63 16.56 -39.61
CA LYS A 567 -12.67 17.49 -39.17
C LYS A 567 -13.36 16.90 -37.95
N ARG A 568 -13.60 17.72 -36.92
CA ARG A 568 -14.37 17.32 -35.74
C ARG A 568 -15.76 16.84 -36.17
N LEU A 569 -16.26 15.77 -35.54
CA LEU A 569 -17.63 15.30 -35.79
C LEU A 569 -18.64 16.28 -35.19
N PRO A 570 -19.90 16.32 -35.67
CA PRO A 570 -20.91 17.26 -35.16
C PRO A 570 -21.09 17.21 -33.63
N LEU A 571 -20.94 16.02 -33.03
CA LEU A 571 -21.00 15.87 -31.57
C LEU A 571 -19.75 16.41 -30.86
N GLU A 572 -18.57 16.29 -31.48
CA GLU A 572 -17.32 16.87 -30.96
C GLU A 572 -17.32 18.41 -31.09
N GLU A 573 -17.91 18.94 -32.16
CA GLU A 573 -18.15 20.38 -32.34
C GLU A 573 -19.14 20.93 -31.32
N LEU A 574 -20.25 20.21 -31.06
CA LEU A 574 -21.24 20.61 -30.05
C LEU A 574 -20.69 20.65 -28.63
N LEU A 575 -19.82 19.69 -28.29
CA LEU A 575 -19.23 19.57 -26.95
C LEU A 575 -17.94 20.39 -26.79
N ASP A 576 -17.41 20.94 -27.88
CA ASP A 576 -16.06 21.53 -27.98
C ASP A 576 -14.96 20.62 -27.39
N VAL A 577 -15.08 19.31 -27.61
CA VAL A 577 -14.12 18.31 -27.11
C VAL A 577 -13.73 17.36 -28.25
N PRO A 578 -12.43 17.25 -28.59
CA PRO A 578 -11.95 16.31 -29.62
C PRO A 578 -11.88 14.88 -29.06
N ILE A 579 -13.05 14.25 -28.88
CA ILE A 579 -13.25 12.92 -28.27
C ILE A 579 -12.35 11.86 -28.93
N ARG A 580 -12.30 11.82 -30.27
CA ARG A 580 -11.49 10.85 -31.04
C ARG A 580 -10.00 11.04 -30.82
N ALA A 581 -9.53 12.29 -30.79
CA ALA A 581 -8.12 12.59 -30.57
C ALA A 581 -7.71 12.27 -29.12
N LYS A 582 -8.58 12.52 -28.14
CA LYS A 582 -8.31 12.26 -26.70
C LYS A 582 -8.34 10.77 -26.31
N HIS A 583 -8.95 9.91 -27.12
CA HIS A 583 -9.19 8.52 -26.75
C HIS A 583 -8.02 7.58 -27.07
N ILE A 584 -6.90 7.68 -26.33
CA ILE A 584 -5.71 6.78 -26.49
C ILE A 584 -5.82 5.46 -25.73
N VAL A 585 -6.48 5.45 -24.57
CA VAL A 585 -6.64 4.24 -23.74
C VAL A 585 -7.90 3.48 -24.17
N ARG A 586 -7.75 2.24 -24.66
CA ARG A 586 -8.82 1.42 -25.26
C ARG A 586 -8.66 -0.06 -24.91
N SER A 587 -9.73 -0.73 -24.50
CA SER A 587 -9.70 -2.18 -24.24
C SER A 587 -10.27 -3.01 -25.41
N GLY A 588 -10.42 -2.40 -26.59
CA GLY A 588 -10.92 -3.00 -27.84
C GLY A 588 -9.82 -3.33 -28.85
N GLY A 589 -10.15 -4.11 -29.88
CA GLY A 589 -9.26 -4.44 -31.00
C GLY A 589 -8.95 -3.24 -31.91
N ILE A 590 -8.31 -3.50 -33.06
CA ILE A 590 -7.88 -2.50 -34.06
C ILE A 590 -9.09 -1.80 -34.74
N GLY A 591 -10.33 -2.05 -34.29
CA GLY A 591 -11.54 -1.41 -34.78
C GLY A 591 -11.50 0.11 -34.61
N GLY A 592 -11.94 0.81 -35.66
CA GLY A 592 -11.83 2.26 -35.78
C GLY A 592 -12.55 3.03 -34.68
N LEU A 593 -12.06 4.25 -34.41
CA LEU A 593 -12.69 5.26 -33.56
C LEU A 593 -14.11 5.64 -34.02
N GLU A 594 -14.51 5.21 -35.21
CA GLU A 594 -15.70 5.64 -35.90
C GLU A 594 -16.52 4.45 -36.36
N LYS A 595 -17.82 4.66 -36.44
CA LYS A 595 -18.78 3.79 -37.09
C LYS A 595 -19.24 4.50 -38.36
N THR A 596 -18.98 3.91 -39.53
CA THR A 596 -19.51 4.40 -40.81
C THR A 596 -20.87 3.76 -41.07
N ILE A 597 -21.92 4.57 -41.22
CA ILE A 597 -23.27 4.13 -41.62
C ILE A 597 -23.61 4.87 -42.92
N GLY A 598 -23.51 4.17 -44.06
CA GLY A 598 -23.57 4.84 -45.37
C GLY A 598 -22.35 5.75 -45.57
N ASP A 599 -22.60 6.99 -46.00
CA ASP A 599 -21.55 8.02 -46.19
C ASP A 599 -21.26 8.84 -44.93
N GLU A 600 -22.03 8.65 -43.85
CA GLU A 600 -21.89 9.43 -42.62
C GLU A 600 -21.05 8.69 -41.56
N GLN A 601 -20.16 9.42 -40.90
CA GLN A 601 -19.28 8.94 -39.82
C GLN A 601 -19.87 9.30 -38.46
N PHE A 602 -19.97 8.31 -37.57
CA PHE A 602 -20.50 8.47 -36.21
C PHE A 602 -19.50 8.00 -35.16
N LEU A 603 -19.59 8.55 -33.95
CA LEU A 603 -18.88 8.04 -32.78
C LEU A 603 -19.52 6.75 -32.27
N TRP A 604 -18.72 5.88 -31.70
CA TRP A 604 -19.26 4.73 -30.98
C TRP A 604 -19.93 5.18 -29.67
N PRO A 605 -21.05 4.56 -29.26
CA PRO A 605 -21.74 4.89 -28.01
C PRO A 605 -20.84 4.96 -26.79
N VAL A 606 -19.90 4.02 -26.72
CA VAL A 606 -18.91 3.92 -25.64
C VAL A 606 -18.10 5.21 -25.48
N GLN A 607 -17.78 5.91 -26.56
CA GLN A 607 -16.86 7.05 -26.55
C GLN A 607 -17.49 8.34 -26.00
N TYR A 608 -18.74 8.62 -26.35
CA TYR A 608 -19.44 9.78 -25.78
C TYR A 608 -19.96 9.50 -24.36
N LEU A 609 -20.27 8.24 -24.01
CA LEU A 609 -20.60 7.82 -22.64
C LEU A 609 -19.43 8.00 -21.66
N LEU A 610 -18.20 7.76 -22.12
CA LEU A 610 -16.97 8.03 -21.36
C LEU A 610 -16.80 9.51 -21.02
N HIS A 611 -17.28 10.41 -21.89
CA HIS A 611 -17.22 11.86 -21.71
C HIS A 611 -18.45 12.41 -20.97
N GLY A 612 -19.32 11.55 -20.43
CA GLY A 612 -20.45 11.97 -19.61
C GLY A 612 -21.71 12.31 -20.39
N VAL A 613 -21.82 11.90 -21.66
CA VAL A 613 -23.00 12.16 -22.50
C VAL A 613 -23.85 10.89 -22.64
N LEU A 614 -25.14 10.99 -22.36
CA LEU A 614 -26.15 9.95 -22.55
C LEU A 614 -27.08 10.34 -23.70
N LEU A 615 -27.52 9.33 -24.45
CA LEU A 615 -28.58 9.47 -25.44
C LEU A 615 -29.85 8.87 -24.84
N GLU A 616 -30.82 9.69 -24.47
CA GLU A 616 -32.12 9.26 -23.98
C GLU A 616 -33.09 9.03 -25.15
N ASN A 617 -33.61 7.79 -25.25
CA ASN A 617 -34.61 7.38 -26.24
C ASN A 617 -34.25 7.72 -27.70
N ASP A 618 -32.95 7.74 -28.03
CA ASP A 618 -32.40 8.15 -29.32
C ASP A 618 -32.78 9.58 -29.76
N ARG A 619 -33.23 10.44 -28.82
CA ARG A 619 -33.80 11.77 -29.14
C ARG A 619 -33.22 12.91 -28.32
N TYR A 620 -32.81 12.68 -27.07
CA TYR A 620 -32.32 13.74 -26.18
C TYR A 620 -30.91 13.43 -25.67
N LEU A 621 -30.07 14.46 -25.59
CA LEU A 621 -28.76 14.37 -24.93
C LEU A 621 -28.94 14.72 -23.45
N SER A 622 -28.55 13.82 -22.55
CA SER A 622 -28.51 14.09 -21.11
C SER A 622 -27.09 13.89 -20.56
N THR A 623 -26.78 14.54 -19.44
CA THR A 623 -25.47 14.40 -18.78
C THR A 623 -25.51 13.24 -17.77
N ARG A 624 -24.48 12.40 -17.79
CA ARG A 624 -24.29 11.33 -16.80
C ARG A 624 -24.14 11.90 -15.39
N ARG A 625 -24.63 11.14 -14.41
CA ARG A 625 -24.45 11.51 -13.00
C ARG A 625 -22.95 11.53 -12.65
N GLY A 626 -22.52 12.58 -11.94
CA GLY A 626 -21.12 12.79 -11.56
C GLY A 626 -20.30 13.58 -12.59
N PHE A 627 -20.86 13.94 -13.74
CA PHE A 627 -20.27 14.87 -14.70
C PHE A 627 -20.97 16.23 -14.61
N TYR A 628 -20.21 17.32 -14.55
CA TYR A 628 -20.74 18.67 -14.43
C TYR A 628 -20.53 19.44 -15.73
N ARG A 629 -21.57 20.13 -16.23
CA ARG A 629 -21.53 21.06 -17.38
C ARG A 629 -20.91 20.47 -18.66
N VAL A 630 -21.22 19.21 -18.99
CA VAL A 630 -20.75 18.59 -20.24
C VAL A 630 -21.51 19.12 -21.46
N LEU A 631 -22.81 19.41 -21.31
CA LEU A 631 -23.62 20.01 -22.36
C LEU A 631 -23.67 21.53 -22.15
N PRO A 632 -23.57 22.34 -23.23
CA PRO A 632 -23.77 23.78 -23.14
C PRO A 632 -25.17 24.07 -22.57
N ILE A 633 -25.25 25.05 -21.66
CA ILE A 633 -26.52 25.52 -21.10
C ILE A 633 -27.36 26.02 -22.27
N GLN A 634 -28.51 25.41 -22.50
CA GLN A 634 -29.48 25.90 -23.46
C GLN A 634 -30.02 27.23 -22.90
N GLU A 635 -29.55 28.36 -23.42
CA GLU A 635 -30.23 29.63 -23.20
C GLU A 635 -31.68 29.45 -23.67
N CYS A 636 -32.61 29.66 -22.75
CA CYS A 636 -34.03 29.60 -23.04
C CYS A 636 -34.35 30.76 -23.99
N MET A 637 -34.41 30.48 -25.29
CA MET A 637 -34.93 31.43 -26.28
C MET A 637 -36.37 31.79 -25.88
N ASP A 638 -36.59 33.09 -25.69
CA ASP A 638 -37.79 33.71 -25.16
C ASP A 638 -39.09 33.11 -25.71
N SER A 639 -39.96 32.70 -24.79
CA SER A 639 -41.36 32.39 -25.07
C SER A 639 -42.15 33.67 -25.31
N ASN A 640 -41.96 34.28 -26.48
CA ASN A 640 -42.83 35.32 -27.00
C ASN A 640 -43.56 34.80 -28.23
N THR A 641 -44.79 34.30 -28.04
CA THR A 641 -45.99 34.74 -28.75
C THR A 641 -47.18 33.89 -28.31
N GLY A 642 -48.14 34.54 -27.66
CA GLY A 642 -49.50 34.04 -27.56
C GLY A 642 -50.27 34.26 -28.87
N GLN A 643 -51.54 33.86 -28.81
CA GLN A 643 -52.66 34.22 -29.69
C GLN A 643 -52.99 33.29 -30.87
N GLN A 644 -53.94 32.38 -30.56
CA GLN A 644 -55.12 31.96 -31.35
C GLN A 644 -55.04 31.95 -32.90
N ARG A 645 -55.28 30.77 -33.51
CA ARG A 645 -56.53 30.49 -34.27
C ARG A 645 -56.65 29.02 -34.70
N ASN A 646 -57.88 28.52 -34.66
CA ASN A 646 -58.36 27.22 -35.12
C ASN A 646 -58.14 27.00 -36.63
N GLU A 647 -57.87 25.76 -37.05
CA GLU A 647 -58.61 25.06 -38.13
C GLU A 647 -58.17 23.58 -38.26
N ALA A 648 -59.01 22.80 -38.96
CA ALA A 648 -59.32 21.38 -38.83
C ALA A 648 -58.30 20.36 -39.46
N PRO A 649 -58.53 19.03 -39.39
CA PRO A 649 -57.51 17.99 -39.54
C PRO A 649 -57.24 17.64 -41.01
N VAL A 650 -55.97 17.39 -41.36
CA VAL A 650 -55.56 16.85 -42.65
C VAL A 650 -54.72 15.60 -42.43
N GLU A 651 -55.07 14.57 -43.22
CA GLU A 651 -54.59 13.20 -43.23
C GLU A 651 -53.08 12.99 -43.04
N GLU A 652 -52.73 12.02 -42.19
CA GLU A 652 -51.41 11.40 -42.17
C GLU A 652 -51.19 10.58 -43.44
N THR A 653 -50.40 11.12 -44.37
CA THR A 653 -49.71 10.30 -45.37
C THR A 653 -48.28 10.00 -44.92
N ASN A 654 -48.00 8.71 -44.76
CA ASN A 654 -46.69 8.11 -44.55
C ASN A 654 -45.61 8.74 -45.45
N GLY A 655 -44.60 9.36 -44.84
CA GLY A 655 -43.42 9.86 -45.56
C GLY A 655 -42.33 10.37 -44.62
N SER A 656 -41.28 9.55 -44.43
CA SER A 656 -39.89 9.87 -44.04
C SER A 656 -39.64 11.10 -43.14
N PRO A 657 -38.99 10.96 -41.97
CA PRO A 657 -38.56 12.14 -41.22
C PRO A 657 -37.42 12.85 -41.99
N LYS A 658 -37.79 13.98 -42.61
CA LYS A 658 -36.87 14.92 -43.26
C LYS A 658 -35.83 15.41 -42.26
N ARG A 659 -34.56 15.24 -42.64
CA ARG A 659 -33.39 16.04 -42.25
C ARG A 659 -33.79 17.47 -41.85
N ARG A 660 -33.63 17.83 -40.58
CA ARG A 660 -33.48 19.24 -40.19
C ARG A 660 -32.03 19.64 -40.45
N ARG A 661 -31.81 20.40 -41.53
CA ARG A 661 -30.58 21.14 -41.79
C ARG A 661 -30.44 22.21 -40.70
N TYR A 662 -29.32 22.22 -39.98
CA TYR A 662 -28.82 23.44 -39.36
C TYR A 662 -28.01 24.18 -40.41
N THR A 663 -28.65 25.14 -41.08
CA THR A 663 -27.92 26.22 -41.75
C THR A 663 -27.50 27.20 -40.67
N ALA A 664 -26.21 27.26 -40.39
CA ALA A 664 -25.62 28.40 -39.72
C ALA A 664 -25.79 29.60 -40.66
N SER A 665 -26.72 30.50 -40.32
CA SER A 665 -26.74 31.84 -40.91
C SER A 665 -25.69 32.68 -40.20
N VAL A 666 -24.65 32.98 -40.96
CA VAL A 666 -23.73 34.10 -40.80
C VAL A 666 -24.51 35.43 -40.76
N PHE A 667 -23.88 36.47 -40.19
CA PHE A 667 -24.24 37.90 -40.06
C PHE A 667 -24.94 38.25 -38.72
N ASN A 668 -24.43 39.15 -37.87
CA ASN A 668 -23.38 40.19 -37.93
C ASN A 668 -22.63 40.27 -36.60
#